data_AF-S5Y6A2-F1
#
_entry.id   AF-S5Y6A2-F1
#
_cell.length_a   1.000
_cell.length_b   1.000
_cell.length_c   1.000
_cell.angle_alpha   90.00
_cell.angle_beta   90.00
_cell.angle_gamma   90.00
#
_symmetry.space_group_name_H-M   'P 1'
#
loop_
_entity.id
_entity.type
_entity.pdbx_description
1 polymer ?
#
loop_
_entity_poly.entity_id
_entity_poly.type
_entity_poly.pdbx_seq_one_letter_code
_entity_poly.pdbx_strand_id
1 'polypeptide(L)'
;MSIEKIEHIWIPLRDGTRLAARIFLPEGARAQPVPAVLEYIPYRKRDGTRGRDEPMHGYFAQNGYAAVRVDMRGSGESDGQLADEYLLQEQDDALEVIDWITAQDWCSGNVGMMGKSWSGFNCLQVAARRPKALKAVLSAYSTDDRFRDDIHFMGGCLLNDNLWWGAIMLAYQARPLDPEVAGADWRERWIERLENLPFFPALWAEHQTYDDYWKHGSVQEDWSAIECPVMVVGGWVDSYTNSVPRLISGLKVPSLGIIGPWGHVYPHDGIPGPAIGFLQEAVRWWDRWLNGIDNGIMDEPQMRAFINDPVAPTGTRRDQPGRWVGETQWPSPAIKPRLLHLTDAGRLAETARPGEALAIRSPQNHGQAAGEWMGTGCEGEMPTDQRLDDGGSLNFDIAVTEAFEILGAPELELDLASDKPLAQIAVRLSDVLPSGEILRVSYQVLNLTHRESHEHPTPLEPGQTTRVKVTLSACGHRFLPGHKLRLSIGSAYWPAIWPAPEAATLTIHPEHSTLSLPVRDLSLPQAEVAFLPPAHGPLTPTTQLDPGRVARWSSVDHLTGLATYVTEGEGGLFGEGILRFDEIDTTQAHNLRRELTIHPDDPLSARYVLEQSYVMGREGWQSHIETRTEMTSDAGNFYLTGWLTAHLEGEEVARRDWSQVIARHLI
;
A
#
# COMPACT_ATOMS: atom_id res chain seq x y z
N MET A 1 -9.05 -9.78 31.01
CA MET A 1 -10.50 -9.56 31.22
C MET A 1 -11.26 -10.58 30.38
N SER A 2 -12.43 -11.07 30.79
CA SER A 2 -13.27 -11.85 29.88
C SER A 2 -13.96 -10.90 28.88
N ILE A 3 -14.33 -11.41 27.71
CA ILE A 3 -14.94 -10.61 26.63
C ILE A 3 -16.23 -11.27 26.15
N GLU A 4 -17.22 -10.44 25.85
CA GLU A 4 -18.43 -10.83 25.11
C GLU A 4 -18.21 -10.53 23.63
N LYS A 5 -18.45 -11.52 22.77
CA LYS A 5 -18.42 -11.34 21.31
C LYS A 5 -19.85 -11.27 20.78
N ILE A 6 -20.21 -10.17 20.16
CA ILE A 6 -21.44 -10.03 19.38
C ILE A 6 -21.07 -10.32 17.93
N GLU A 7 -21.37 -11.54 17.49
CA GLU A 7 -20.96 -12.05 16.17
C GLU A 7 -21.53 -11.24 15.00
N HIS A 8 -22.77 -10.78 15.14
CA HIS A 8 -23.45 -9.99 14.13
C HIS A 8 -24.47 -9.03 14.78
N ILE A 9 -24.44 -7.78 14.36
CA ILE A 9 -25.46 -6.77 14.69
C ILE A 9 -25.65 -5.81 13.52
N TRP A 10 -26.88 -5.32 13.35
CA TRP A 10 -27.22 -4.30 12.36
C TRP A 10 -27.12 -2.91 12.95
N ILE A 11 -26.42 -2.02 12.26
CA ILE A 11 -26.38 -0.58 12.49
C ILE A 11 -27.31 0.07 11.46
N PRO A 12 -28.53 0.49 11.85
CA PRO A 12 -29.44 1.19 10.94
C PRO A 12 -28.96 2.62 10.71
N LEU A 13 -28.83 2.99 9.44
CA LEU A 13 -28.56 4.36 8.99
C LEU A 13 -29.88 5.10 8.74
N ARG A 14 -29.82 6.44 8.64
CA ARG A 14 -30.99 7.31 8.45
C ARG A 14 -31.73 7.05 7.14
N ASP A 15 -31.02 6.62 6.09
CA ASP A 15 -31.59 6.30 4.78
C ASP A 15 -32.30 4.93 4.73
N GLY A 16 -32.27 4.17 5.83
CA GLY A 16 -32.83 2.82 5.93
C GLY A 16 -31.85 1.70 5.60
N THR A 17 -30.64 2.01 5.13
CA THR A 17 -29.55 1.06 4.94
C THR A 17 -29.12 0.50 6.27
N ARG A 18 -28.82 -0.80 6.34
CA ARG A 18 -28.23 -1.43 7.53
C ARG A 18 -26.80 -1.84 7.24
N LEU A 19 -25.88 -1.45 8.11
CA LEU A 19 -24.50 -1.93 8.08
C LEU A 19 -24.33 -3.07 9.07
N ALA A 20 -23.61 -4.11 8.68
CA ALA A 20 -23.29 -5.25 9.51
C ALA A 20 -22.03 -4.97 10.34
N ALA A 21 -22.12 -5.22 11.65
CA ALA A 21 -21.01 -5.06 12.56
C ALA A 21 -20.76 -6.30 13.41
N ARG A 22 -19.53 -6.43 13.88
CA ARG A 22 -19.07 -7.42 14.85
C ARG A 22 -18.41 -6.67 16.00
N ILE A 23 -18.77 -7.00 17.23
CA ILE A 23 -18.37 -6.22 18.41
C ILE A 23 -17.72 -7.12 19.46
N PHE A 24 -16.61 -6.65 20.02
CA PHE A 24 -15.92 -7.24 21.15
C PHE A 24 -16.08 -6.31 22.33
N LEU A 25 -16.83 -6.76 23.33
CA LEU A 25 -17.14 -5.97 24.51
C LEU A 25 -16.39 -6.51 25.73
N PRO A 26 -15.71 -5.66 26.50
CA PRO A 26 -15.23 -6.04 27.82
C PRO A 26 -16.40 -6.44 28.72
N GLU A 27 -16.22 -7.49 29.52
CA GLU A 27 -17.23 -7.87 30.52
C GLU A 27 -17.49 -6.71 31.50
N GLY A 28 -18.77 -6.39 31.72
CA GLY A 28 -19.20 -5.28 32.58
C GLY A 28 -19.33 -3.93 31.88
N ALA A 29 -19.01 -3.81 30.57
CA ALA A 29 -19.07 -2.55 29.83
C ALA A 29 -20.46 -1.85 29.89
N ARG A 30 -21.56 -2.59 30.01
CA ARG A 30 -22.90 -1.98 30.15
C ARG A 30 -23.18 -1.38 31.53
N ALA A 31 -22.47 -1.86 32.55
CA ALA A 31 -22.54 -1.27 33.90
C ALA A 31 -21.53 -0.13 34.07
N GLN A 32 -20.39 -0.23 33.38
CA GLN A 32 -19.32 0.77 33.35
C GLN A 32 -18.93 1.03 31.90
N PRO A 33 -19.58 2.00 31.23
CA PRO A 33 -19.34 2.28 29.82
C PRO A 33 -17.87 2.58 29.52
N VAL A 34 -17.38 2.05 28.40
CA VAL A 34 -15.98 2.12 27.97
C VAL A 34 -15.85 2.89 26.66
N PRO A 35 -14.68 3.47 26.36
CA PRO A 35 -14.40 4.00 25.02
C PRO A 35 -14.45 2.90 23.95
N ALA A 36 -14.74 3.31 22.71
CA ALA A 36 -14.81 2.41 21.56
C ALA A 36 -13.66 2.61 20.57
N VAL A 37 -13.24 1.54 19.90
CA VAL A 37 -12.28 1.56 18.78
C VAL A 37 -12.97 1.00 17.54
N LEU A 38 -13.10 1.82 16.49
CA LEU A 38 -13.77 1.48 15.23
C LEU A 38 -12.75 1.12 14.14
N GLU A 39 -12.97 0.01 13.44
CA GLU A 39 -12.38 -0.29 12.12
C GLU A 39 -13.51 -0.52 11.09
N TYR A 40 -13.48 0.22 9.98
CA TYR A 40 -14.55 0.32 8.99
C TYR A 40 -13.96 0.12 7.58
N ILE A 41 -14.15 -1.06 6.96
CA ILE A 41 -13.54 -1.45 5.67
C ILE A 41 -14.38 -2.52 4.94
N PRO A 42 -14.19 -2.72 3.62
CA PRO A 42 -15.09 -3.53 2.80
C PRO A 42 -14.69 -5.02 2.67
N TYR A 43 -13.98 -5.57 3.66
CA TYR A 43 -13.30 -6.88 3.52
C TYR A 43 -13.94 -8.07 4.25
N ARG A 44 -15.22 -7.97 4.61
CA ARG A 44 -16.03 -9.01 5.29
C ARG A 44 -15.52 -9.35 6.69
N LYS A 45 -16.17 -8.80 7.71
CA LYS A 45 -15.87 -9.01 9.14
C LYS A 45 -16.04 -10.46 9.61
N ARG A 46 -16.91 -11.24 8.93
CA ARG A 46 -17.33 -12.57 9.41
C ARG A 46 -16.32 -13.65 9.04
N ASP A 47 -15.71 -13.54 7.86
CA ASP A 47 -14.89 -14.58 7.26
C ASP A 47 -13.60 -14.03 6.61
N GLY A 48 -13.67 -12.94 5.86
CA GLY A 48 -12.54 -12.38 5.12
C GLY A 48 -11.44 -11.81 6.02
N THR A 49 -11.78 -10.96 6.99
CA THR A 49 -10.81 -10.40 7.94
C THR A 49 -10.79 -11.08 9.30
N ARG A 50 -11.62 -12.12 9.52
CA ARG A 50 -11.79 -12.76 10.84
C ARG A 50 -10.47 -13.17 11.48
N GLY A 51 -9.59 -13.82 10.70
CA GLY A 51 -8.26 -14.31 11.11
C GLY A 51 -7.42 -13.24 11.81
N ARG A 52 -7.44 -12.01 11.27
CA ARG A 52 -6.78 -10.81 11.79
C ARG A 52 -7.59 -10.15 12.91
N ASP A 53 -8.91 -10.10 12.77
CA ASP A 53 -9.78 -9.33 13.66
C ASP A 53 -9.82 -9.89 15.07
N GLU A 54 -9.89 -11.23 15.23
CA GLU A 54 -9.95 -11.85 16.56
C GLU A 54 -8.77 -11.51 17.47
N PRO A 55 -7.51 -11.74 17.05
CA PRO A 55 -6.38 -11.42 17.90
C PRO A 55 -6.32 -9.92 18.23
N MET A 56 -6.60 -9.04 17.26
CA MET A 56 -6.48 -7.60 17.45
C MET A 56 -7.61 -7.00 18.29
N HIS A 57 -8.86 -7.17 17.86
CA HIS A 57 -10.02 -6.58 18.53
C HIS A 57 -10.28 -7.26 19.88
N GLY A 58 -10.00 -8.56 19.97
CA GLY A 58 -9.98 -9.29 21.23
C GLY A 58 -8.97 -8.72 22.22
N TYR A 59 -7.77 -8.32 21.75
CA TYR A 59 -6.77 -7.67 22.60
C TYR A 59 -7.27 -6.32 23.14
N PHE A 60 -7.86 -5.47 22.29
CA PHE A 60 -8.41 -4.18 22.75
C PHE A 60 -9.54 -4.37 23.76
N ALA A 61 -10.45 -5.32 23.54
CA ALA A 61 -11.50 -5.67 24.50
C ALA A 61 -10.95 -6.20 25.83
N GLN A 62 -9.88 -7.00 25.80
CA GLN A 62 -9.21 -7.45 27.01
C GLN A 62 -8.55 -6.31 27.81
N ASN A 63 -8.28 -5.18 27.17
CA ASN A 63 -7.67 -3.98 27.73
C ASN A 63 -8.69 -2.84 27.95
N GLY A 64 -9.99 -3.15 27.98
CA GLY A 64 -11.01 -2.19 28.42
C GLY A 64 -11.60 -1.29 27.34
N TYR A 65 -11.54 -1.71 26.06
CA TYR A 65 -12.14 -0.98 24.93
C TYR A 65 -13.23 -1.79 24.25
N ALA A 66 -14.35 -1.16 23.90
CA ALA A 66 -15.30 -1.79 22.97
C ALA A 66 -14.72 -1.75 21.54
N ALA A 67 -14.35 -2.89 20.98
CA ALA A 67 -13.79 -2.92 19.62
C ALA A 67 -14.91 -3.25 18.62
N VAL A 68 -15.10 -2.39 17.62
CA VAL A 68 -16.23 -2.42 16.68
C VAL A 68 -15.71 -2.54 15.26
N ARG A 69 -15.97 -3.69 14.62
CA ARG A 69 -15.57 -3.97 13.24
C ARG A 69 -16.81 -3.92 12.35
N VAL A 70 -16.85 -2.98 11.40
CA VAL A 70 -18.03 -2.71 10.56
C VAL A 70 -17.74 -2.97 9.09
N ASP A 71 -18.56 -3.78 8.45
CA ASP A 71 -18.54 -3.91 6.99
C ASP A 71 -19.18 -2.67 6.38
N MET A 72 -18.47 -2.03 5.45
CA MET A 72 -18.96 -0.87 4.72
C MET A 72 -20.21 -1.19 3.90
N ARG A 73 -20.95 -0.16 3.49
CA ARG A 73 -22.07 -0.27 2.56
C ARG A 73 -21.69 -1.13 1.35
N GLY A 74 -22.54 -2.11 1.04
CA GLY A 74 -22.38 -3.04 -0.08
C GLY A 74 -21.25 -4.06 0.06
N SER A 75 -20.62 -4.17 1.22
CA SER A 75 -19.62 -5.20 1.52
C SER A 75 -20.10 -6.13 2.63
N GLY A 76 -19.58 -7.36 2.65
CA GLY A 76 -20.03 -8.37 3.61
C GLY A 76 -21.54 -8.49 3.62
N GLU A 77 -22.12 -8.44 4.83
CA GLU A 77 -23.58 -8.53 5.00
C GLU A 77 -24.30 -7.17 4.90
N SER A 78 -23.59 -6.03 4.93
CA SER A 78 -24.16 -4.68 4.91
C SER A 78 -24.97 -4.40 3.66
N ASP A 79 -26.15 -3.77 3.76
CA ASP A 79 -27.00 -3.38 2.63
C ASP A 79 -26.28 -2.48 1.60
N GLY A 80 -26.84 -2.38 0.39
CA GLY A 80 -26.36 -1.51 -0.68
C GLY A 80 -25.29 -2.14 -1.59
N GLN A 81 -24.53 -1.26 -2.26
CA GLN A 81 -23.49 -1.58 -3.25
C GLN A 81 -22.21 -0.81 -2.93
N LEU A 82 -21.05 -1.47 -3.07
CA LEU A 82 -19.76 -0.77 -3.12
C LEU A 82 -19.60 -0.19 -4.52
N ALA A 83 -19.82 1.12 -4.63
CA ALA A 83 -19.80 1.81 -5.92
C ALA A 83 -18.38 2.21 -6.35
N ASP A 84 -17.51 2.53 -5.38
CA ASP A 84 -16.14 2.96 -5.60
C ASP A 84 -15.34 2.98 -4.29
N GLU A 85 -14.11 3.48 -4.32
CA GLU A 85 -13.22 3.66 -3.17
C GLU A 85 -13.25 5.09 -2.57
N TYR A 86 -13.44 5.16 -1.25
CA TYR A 86 -13.34 6.37 -0.42
C TYR A 86 -14.31 7.50 -0.77
N LEU A 87 -15.50 7.14 -1.23
CA LEU A 87 -16.57 8.07 -1.55
C LEU A 87 -16.96 8.94 -0.35
N LEU A 88 -17.52 10.12 -0.61
CA LEU A 88 -18.12 10.95 0.44
C LEU A 88 -19.21 10.19 1.22
N GLN A 89 -19.98 9.34 0.53
CA GLN A 89 -21.00 8.49 1.15
C GLN A 89 -20.40 7.52 2.19
N GLU A 90 -19.21 6.96 1.94
CA GLU A 90 -18.51 6.11 2.90
C GLU A 90 -18.20 6.88 4.19
N GLN A 91 -17.76 8.13 4.05
CA GLN A 91 -17.47 8.99 5.19
C GLN A 91 -18.75 9.38 5.95
N ASP A 92 -19.84 9.71 5.24
CA ASP A 92 -21.12 10.04 5.86
C ASP A 92 -21.71 8.85 6.63
N ASP A 93 -21.62 7.64 6.07
CA ASP A 93 -22.00 6.40 6.75
C ASP A 93 -21.15 6.19 8.02
N ALA A 94 -19.83 6.44 7.96
CA ALA A 94 -18.94 6.33 9.11
C ALA A 94 -19.29 7.33 10.24
N LEU A 95 -19.72 8.55 9.90
CA LEU A 95 -20.21 9.52 10.88
C LEU A 95 -21.47 9.01 11.60
N GLU A 96 -22.41 8.42 10.86
CA GLU A 96 -23.61 7.81 11.45
C GLU A 96 -23.29 6.56 12.29
N VAL A 97 -22.29 5.77 11.90
CA VAL A 97 -21.78 4.65 12.70
C VAL A 97 -21.20 5.16 14.02
N ILE A 98 -20.41 6.23 14.00
CA ILE A 98 -19.87 6.85 15.23
C ILE A 98 -21.00 7.35 16.13
N ASP A 99 -22.00 8.05 15.57
CA ASP A 99 -23.19 8.48 16.32
C ASP A 99 -23.91 7.28 16.95
N TRP A 100 -24.11 6.21 16.19
CA TRP A 100 -24.73 4.97 16.69
C TRP A 100 -23.92 4.34 17.82
N ILE A 101 -22.60 4.25 17.70
CA ILE A 101 -21.70 3.73 18.75
C ILE A 101 -21.87 4.54 20.03
N THR A 102 -21.88 5.87 19.96
CA THR A 102 -22.00 6.73 21.15
C THR A 102 -23.37 6.68 21.84
N ALA A 103 -24.39 6.19 21.13
CA ALA A 103 -25.73 6.02 21.69
C ALA A 103 -25.91 4.68 22.45
N GLN A 104 -24.92 3.78 22.39
CA GLN A 104 -25.01 2.48 23.06
C GLN A 104 -24.72 2.58 24.56
N ASP A 105 -25.37 1.71 25.34
CA ASP A 105 -25.27 1.68 26.80
C ASP A 105 -23.87 1.28 27.31
N TRP A 106 -23.05 0.68 26.46
CA TRP A 106 -21.68 0.28 26.76
C TRP A 106 -20.62 1.31 26.35
N CYS A 107 -20.99 2.39 25.65
CA CYS A 107 -20.02 3.39 25.16
C CYS A 107 -19.92 4.60 26.11
N SER A 108 -18.69 5.04 26.40
CA SER A 108 -18.43 6.25 27.20
C SER A 108 -18.67 7.57 26.46
N GLY A 109 -18.95 7.50 25.15
CA GLY A 109 -19.05 8.66 24.26
C GLY A 109 -17.74 9.06 23.56
N ASN A 110 -16.61 8.41 23.92
CA ASN A 110 -15.32 8.59 23.25
C ASN A 110 -15.07 7.45 22.27
N VAL A 111 -14.72 7.80 21.03
CA VAL A 111 -14.41 6.84 19.96
C VAL A 111 -13.00 7.13 19.43
N GLY A 112 -12.21 6.08 19.22
CA GLY A 112 -11.04 6.09 18.37
C GLY A 112 -11.34 5.34 17.07
N MET A 113 -10.62 5.65 16.00
CA MET A 113 -10.73 4.92 14.73
C MET A 113 -9.34 4.48 14.27
N MET A 114 -9.24 3.26 13.73
CA MET A 114 -7.97 2.77 13.24
C MET A 114 -8.11 1.81 12.07
N GLY A 115 -7.00 1.62 11.36
CA GLY A 115 -6.72 0.36 10.70
C GLY A 115 -5.64 0.47 9.62
N LYS A 116 -5.57 -0.54 8.75
CA LYS A 116 -4.53 -0.73 7.73
C LYS A 116 -5.11 -0.52 6.33
N SER A 117 -4.29 0.03 5.42
CA SER A 117 -4.69 0.21 4.02
C SER A 117 -5.96 1.03 4.00
N TRP A 118 -7.02 0.61 3.30
CA TRP A 118 -8.34 1.25 3.29
C TRP A 118 -8.78 1.89 4.61
N SER A 119 -8.68 1.20 5.76
CA SER A 119 -9.10 1.80 7.03
C SER A 119 -8.15 2.90 7.54
N GLY A 120 -6.88 2.83 7.15
CA GLY A 120 -5.89 3.87 7.43
C GLY A 120 -6.17 5.13 6.61
N PHE A 121 -6.58 4.99 5.35
CA PHE A 121 -7.01 6.14 4.53
C PHE A 121 -8.30 6.73 5.10
N ASN A 122 -9.34 5.91 5.27
CA ASN A 122 -10.65 6.43 5.63
C ASN A 122 -10.72 6.95 7.07
N CYS A 123 -9.87 6.47 8.01
CA CYS A 123 -9.82 7.07 9.34
C CYS A 123 -9.27 8.50 9.33
N LEU A 124 -8.29 8.79 8.45
CA LEU A 124 -7.80 10.16 8.24
C LEU A 124 -8.89 11.03 7.58
N GLN A 125 -9.59 10.49 6.58
CA GLN A 125 -10.68 11.22 5.90
C GLN A 125 -11.85 11.51 6.86
N VAL A 126 -12.28 10.53 7.66
CA VAL A 126 -13.33 10.73 8.67
C VAL A 126 -12.86 11.69 9.77
N ALA A 127 -11.58 11.66 10.16
CA ALA A 127 -11.02 12.64 11.09
C ALA A 127 -11.11 14.08 10.54
N ALA A 128 -10.90 14.27 9.24
CA ALA A 128 -11.07 15.58 8.57
C ALA A 128 -12.52 16.09 8.59
N ARG A 129 -13.50 15.19 8.75
CA ARG A 129 -14.93 15.53 8.96
C ARG A 129 -15.25 15.97 10.39
N ARG A 130 -14.27 15.90 11.30
CA ARG A 130 -14.33 16.40 12.69
C ARG A 130 -15.52 15.90 13.53
N PRO A 131 -15.88 14.60 13.52
CA PRO A 131 -16.91 14.09 14.43
C PRO A 131 -16.50 14.32 15.88
N LYS A 132 -17.35 14.98 16.66
CA LYS A 132 -17.03 15.37 18.05
C LYS A 132 -16.64 14.20 18.95
N ALA A 133 -17.19 13.01 18.70
CA ALA A 133 -16.91 11.81 19.47
C ALA A 133 -15.55 11.19 19.14
N LEU A 134 -14.98 11.46 17.96
CA LEU A 134 -13.69 10.91 17.55
C LEU A 134 -12.56 11.68 18.24
N LYS A 135 -11.82 10.97 19.10
CA LYS A 135 -10.80 11.57 19.98
C LYS A 135 -9.37 11.36 19.50
N ALA A 136 -9.11 10.33 18.71
CA ALA A 136 -7.82 10.09 18.08
C ALA A 136 -7.96 9.04 16.96
N VAL A 137 -6.99 9.04 16.05
CA VAL A 137 -6.89 8.01 15.01
C VAL A 137 -5.52 7.34 14.99
N LEU A 138 -5.50 6.10 14.50
CA LEU A 138 -4.28 5.36 14.18
C LEU A 138 -4.37 4.89 12.73
N SER A 139 -3.60 5.53 11.86
CA SER A 139 -3.50 5.18 10.45
C SER A 139 -2.27 4.32 10.19
N ALA A 140 -2.47 3.13 9.60
CA ALA A 140 -1.38 2.26 9.21
C ALA A 140 -1.39 2.02 7.70
N TYR A 141 -0.22 2.16 7.06
CA TYR A 141 0.01 1.82 5.65
C TYR A 141 -1.02 2.48 4.71
N SER A 142 -1.18 3.79 4.85
CA SER A 142 -2.07 4.62 4.03
C SER A 142 -1.29 5.73 3.33
N THR A 143 -1.90 6.43 2.37
CA THR A 143 -1.36 7.71 1.86
C THR A 143 -2.26 8.90 2.17
N ASP A 144 -1.64 10.08 2.24
CA ASP A 144 -2.28 11.40 2.29
C ASP A 144 -2.58 11.99 0.90
N ASP A 145 -2.04 11.38 -0.15
CA ASP A 145 -2.14 11.75 -1.56
C ASP A 145 -2.53 10.51 -2.38
N ARG A 146 -3.77 10.42 -2.83
CA ARG A 146 -4.31 9.25 -3.56
C ARG A 146 -3.84 9.12 -5.03
N PHE A 147 -2.92 9.97 -5.49
CA PHE A 147 -2.44 9.90 -6.88
C PHE A 147 -0.93 9.79 -6.97
N ARG A 148 -0.17 10.50 -6.14
CA ARG A 148 1.30 10.53 -6.30
C ARG A 148 1.96 9.20 -5.99
N ASP A 149 1.45 8.48 -5.00
CA ASP A 149 1.99 7.23 -4.48
C ASP A 149 0.90 6.35 -3.87
N ASP A 150 -0.15 6.13 -4.66
CA ASP A 150 -1.22 5.19 -4.40
C ASP A 150 -1.13 3.99 -5.35
N ILE A 151 -1.89 2.93 -5.10
CA ILE A 151 -1.88 1.68 -5.87
C ILE A 151 -2.19 1.87 -7.37
N HIS A 152 -2.76 3.02 -7.72
CA HIS A 152 -3.12 3.37 -9.09
C HIS A 152 -1.96 4.04 -9.84
N PHE A 153 -1.30 5.01 -9.20
CA PHE A 153 -0.29 5.85 -9.83
C PHE A 153 0.91 6.09 -8.92
N MET A 154 2.10 6.09 -9.51
CA MET A 154 3.35 6.50 -8.86
C MET A 154 4.06 7.52 -9.74
N GLY A 155 4.23 8.75 -9.25
CA GLY A 155 4.86 9.83 -10.02
C GLY A 155 4.18 10.11 -11.38
N GLY A 156 2.85 9.91 -11.46
CA GLY A 156 2.09 10.05 -12.72
C GLY A 156 2.27 8.90 -13.73
N CYS A 157 3.00 7.84 -13.38
CA CYS A 157 3.02 6.58 -14.12
C CYS A 157 1.88 5.68 -13.62
N LEU A 158 1.19 4.99 -14.54
CA LEU A 158 0.16 4.01 -14.22
C LEU A 158 0.84 2.76 -13.70
N LEU A 159 0.55 2.39 -12.46
CA LEU A 159 1.02 1.13 -11.89
C LEU A 159 0.22 -0.02 -12.47
N ASN A 160 0.89 -1.15 -12.71
CA ASN A 160 0.16 -2.38 -13.06
C ASN A 160 -0.71 -2.84 -11.88
N ASP A 161 -0.38 -2.42 -10.66
CA ASP A 161 -1.18 -2.66 -9.46
C ASP A 161 -2.61 -2.06 -9.52
N ASN A 162 -2.88 -1.06 -10.39
CA ASN A 162 -4.25 -0.58 -10.66
C ASN A 162 -5.15 -1.73 -11.16
N LEU A 163 -4.68 -2.49 -12.17
CA LEU A 163 -5.41 -3.65 -12.69
C LEU A 163 -5.49 -4.76 -11.65
N TRP A 164 -4.37 -5.01 -10.95
CA TRP A 164 -4.29 -6.04 -9.91
C TRP A 164 -5.33 -5.79 -8.82
N TRP A 165 -5.32 -4.62 -8.19
CA TRP A 165 -6.23 -4.29 -7.10
C TRP A 165 -7.68 -4.23 -7.54
N GLY A 166 -7.95 -3.65 -8.71
CA GLY A 166 -9.31 -3.62 -9.24
C GLY A 166 -9.86 -5.02 -9.50
N ALA A 167 -9.02 -5.95 -9.96
CA ALA A 167 -9.40 -7.35 -10.12
C ALA A 167 -9.61 -8.05 -8.76
N ILE A 168 -8.74 -7.83 -7.76
CA ILE A 168 -8.95 -8.36 -6.40
C ILE A 168 -10.31 -7.89 -5.85
N MET A 169 -10.62 -6.60 -6.00
CA MET A 169 -11.89 -6.03 -5.53
C MET A 169 -13.11 -6.61 -6.25
N LEU A 170 -13.01 -6.94 -7.55
CA LEU A 170 -14.07 -7.68 -8.25
C LEU A 170 -14.36 -9.02 -7.57
N ALA A 171 -13.33 -9.82 -7.29
CA ALA A 171 -13.49 -11.11 -6.62
C ALA A 171 -14.00 -10.95 -5.17
N TYR A 172 -13.50 -9.95 -4.44
CA TYR A 172 -13.91 -9.69 -3.07
C TYR A 172 -15.38 -9.29 -2.95
N GLN A 173 -15.85 -8.42 -3.83
CA GLN A 173 -17.22 -7.90 -3.82
C GLN A 173 -18.24 -8.87 -4.42
N ALA A 174 -17.79 -9.85 -5.20
CA ALA A 174 -18.65 -10.87 -5.77
C ALA A 174 -19.05 -11.99 -4.80
N ARG A 175 -18.44 -12.05 -3.60
CA ARG A 175 -18.76 -13.06 -2.59
C ARG A 175 -20.19 -12.89 -2.03
N PRO A 176 -20.94 -13.98 -1.82
CA PRO A 176 -22.32 -13.93 -1.33
C PRO A 176 -22.43 -13.41 0.10
N LEU A 177 -23.61 -12.91 0.45
CA LEU A 177 -24.01 -12.71 1.84
C LEU A 177 -24.24 -14.07 2.51
N ASP A 178 -23.92 -14.19 3.80
CA ASP A 178 -24.18 -15.44 4.54
C ASP A 178 -25.66 -15.54 4.95
N PRO A 179 -26.40 -16.58 4.50
CA PRO A 179 -27.83 -16.75 4.77
C PRO A 179 -28.17 -16.85 6.27
N GLU A 180 -27.23 -17.28 7.12
CA GLU A 180 -27.45 -17.45 8.55
C GLU A 180 -27.71 -16.12 9.26
N VAL A 181 -27.14 -15.03 8.74
CA VAL A 181 -27.21 -13.69 9.36
C VAL A 181 -27.85 -12.63 8.46
N ALA A 182 -27.81 -12.82 7.14
CA ALA A 182 -28.29 -11.83 6.18
C ALA A 182 -29.82 -11.82 6.03
N GLY A 183 -30.51 -12.92 6.39
CA GLY A 183 -31.95 -13.07 6.22
C GLY A 183 -32.33 -13.82 4.94
N ALA A 184 -33.63 -14.02 4.72
CA ALA A 184 -34.14 -14.86 3.63
C ALA A 184 -33.94 -14.27 2.23
N ASP A 185 -33.75 -12.95 2.12
CA ASP A 185 -33.54 -12.18 0.89
C ASP A 185 -32.06 -12.04 0.49
N TRP A 186 -31.15 -12.77 1.16
CA TRP A 186 -29.71 -12.70 0.95
C TRP A 186 -29.32 -12.97 -0.52
N ARG A 187 -30.01 -13.89 -1.19
CA ARG A 187 -29.68 -14.33 -2.54
C ARG A 187 -30.05 -13.28 -3.57
N GLU A 188 -31.23 -12.68 -3.43
CA GLU A 188 -31.71 -11.59 -4.27
C GLU A 188 -30.75 -10.39 -4.16
N ARG A 189 -30.39 -10.01 -2.92
CA ARG A 189 -29.43 -8.92 -2.67
C ARG A 189 -28.05 -9.21 -3.26
N TRP A 190 -27.59 -10.47 -3.18
CA TRP A 190 -26.31 -10.86 -3.77
C TRP A 190 -26.32 -10.77 -5.30
N ILE A 191 -27.38 -11.27 -5.96
CA ILE A 191 -27.53 -11.17 -7.42
C ILE A 191 -27.60 -9.71 -7.85
N GLU A 192 -28.35 -8.87 -7.15
CA GLU A 192 -28.42 -7.43 -7.41
C GLU A 192 -27.03 -6.77 -7.36
N ARG A 193 -26.18 -7.15 -6.40
CA ARG A 193 -24.79 -6.65 -6.35
C ARG A 193 -23.95 -7.09 -7.53
N LEU A 194 -24.07 -8.34 -7.94
CA LEU A 194 -23.34 -8.88 -9.09
C LEU A 194 -23.76 -8.17 -10.38
N GLU A 195 -25.06 -7.93 -10.56
CA GLU A 195 -25.62 -7.21 -11.70
C GLU A 195 -25.20 -5.73 -11.76
N ASN A 196 -24.91 -5.12 -10.62
CA ASN A 196 -24.51 -3.72 -10.52
C ASN A 196 -23.02 -3.51 -10.20
N LEU A 197 -22.21 -4.58 -10.23
CA LEU A 197 -20.80 -4.50 -9.88
C LEU A 197 -20.05 -3.60 -10.88
N PRO A 198 -19.37 -2.53 -10.39
CA PRO A 198 -18.53 -1.66 -11.21
C PRO A 198 -17.30 -2.40 -11.76
N PHE A 199 -16.77 -1.93 -12.89
CA PHE A 199 -15.49 -2.41 -13.40
C PHE A 199 -14.35 -1.54 -12.88
N PHE A 200 -13.96 -1.77 -11.62
CA PHE A 200 -12.98 -0.96 -10.89
C PHE A 200 -11.67 -0.68 -11.66
N PRO A 201 -11.02 -1.66 -12.34
CA PRO A 201 -9.79 -1.37 -13.08
C PRO A 201 -9.91 -0.26 -14.11
N ALA A 202 -11.05 -0.21 -14.82
CA ALA A 202 -11.29 0.82 -15.82
C ALA A 202 -11.70 2.14 -15.18
N LEU A 203 -12.58 2.10 -14.18
CA LEU A 203 -13.04 3.27 -13.43
C LEU A 203 -11.85 4.09 -12.92
N TRP A 204 -10.84 3.45 -12.35
CA TRP A 204 -9.68 4.14 -11.78
C TRP A 204 -8.66 4.56 -12.85
N ALA A 205 -8.49 3.77 -13.92
CA ALA A 205 -7.60 4.09 -15.03
C ALA A 205 -8.09 5.27 -15.90
N GLU A 206 -9.36 5.68 -15.79
CA GLU A 206 -9.88 6.89 -16.45
C GLU A 206 -9.29 8.18 -15.87
N HIS A 207 -8.87 8.18 -14.60
CA HIS A 207 -8.41 9.35 -13.89
C HIS A 207 -6.88 9.51 -13.94
N GLN A 208 -6.33 9.78 -15.12
CA GLN A 208 -4.88 9.80 -15.40
C GLN A 208 -4.12 11.04 -14.90
N THR A 209 -4.80 11.96 -14.21
CA THR A 209 -4.24 13.19 -13.62
C THR A 209 -4.77 13.37 -12.21
N TYR A 210 -4.11 14.18 -11.38
CA TYR A 210 -4.61 14.55 -10.04
C TYR A 210 -5.82 15.51 -10.12
N ASP A 211 -6.95 14.99 -10.56
CA ASP A 211 -8.22 15.69 -10.74
C ASP A 211 -9.12 15.61 -9.48
N ASP A 212 -10.35 16.10 -9.60
CA ASP A 212 -11.33 16.12 -8.50
C ASP A 212 -11.65 14.71 -7.95
N TYR A 213 -11.45 13.66 -8.76
CA TYR A 213 -11.63 12.28 -8.32
C TYR A 213 -10.58 11.90 -7.27
N TRP A 214 -9.31 12.24 -7.44
CA TRP A 214 -8.30 11.92 -6.42
C TRP A 214 -8.32 12.89 -5.24
N LYS A 215 -8.59 14.18 -5.51
CA LYS A 215 -8.57 15.23 -4.49
C LYS A 215 -9.53 14.99 -3.34
N HIS A 216 -10.76 14.53 -3.61
CA HIS A 216 -11.77 14.40 -2.55
C HIS A 216 -11.38 13.41 -1.44
N GLY A 217 -10.57 12.39 -1.77
CA GLY A 217 -10.09 11.39 -0.82
C GLY A 217 -8.67 11.65 -0.30
N SER A 218 -8.02 12.74 -0.72
CA SER A 218 -6.64 13.06 -0.37
C SER A 218 -6.62 14.09 0.76
N VAL A 219 -6.19 13.67 1.96
CA VAL A 219 -6.17 14.57 3.13
C VAL A 219 -5.08 15.64 3.05
N GLN A 220 -4.13 15.53 2.11
CA GLN A 220 -3.15 16.59 1.85
C GLN A 220 -3.76 17.91 1.37
N GLU A 221 -4.99 17.89 0.83
CA GLU A 221 -5.70 19.11 0.42
C GLU A 221 -5.90 20.07 1.60
N ASP A 222 -6.13 19.53 2.80
CA ASP A 222 -6.20 20.31 4.03
C ASP A 222 -5.90 19.45 5.27
N TRP A 223 -4.62 19.31 5.62
CA TRP A 223 -4.24 18.65 6.87
C TRP A 223 -4.79 19.34 8.13
N SER A 224 -5.14 20.64 8.06
CA SER A 224 -5.71 21.36 9.21
C SER A 224 -7.16 20.94 9.49
N ALA A 225 -7.78 20.20 8.56
CA ALA A 225 -9.10 19.62 8.78
C ALA A 225 -9.09 18.52 9.85
N ILE A 226 -7.94 17.89 10.10
CA ILE A 226 -7.78 16.87 11.13
C ILE A 226 -7.43 17.59 12.44
N GLU A 227 -8.38 17.56 13.38
CA GLU A 227 -8.27 18.26 14.68
C GLU A 227 -8.02 17.30 15.86
N CYS A 228 -8.14 15.98 15.65
CA CYS A 228 -7.81 14.97 16.65
C CYS A 228 -6.36 14.46 16.47
N PRO A 229 -5.69 14.04 17.55
CA PRO A 229 -4.38 13.38 17.49
C PRO A 229 -4.31 12.20 16.52
N VAL A 230 -3.14 12.01 15.90
CA VAL A 230 -2.89 10.98 14.87
C VAL A 230 -1.62 10.18 15.18
N MET A 231 -1.72 8.87 15.30
CA MET A 231 -0.56 7.98 15.17
C MET A 231 -0.50 7.43 13.74
N VAL A 232 0.64 7.57 13.07
CA VAL A 232 0.85 7.10 11.70
C VAL A 232 1.89 5.98 11.70
N VAL A 233 1.60 4.87 11.04
CA VAL A 233 2.42 3.68 11.00
C VAL A 233 2.71 3.29 9.56
N GLY A 234 3.97 2.98 9.25
CA GLY A 234 4.39 2.49 7.93
C GLY A 234 5.47 1.43 8.02
N GLY A 235 5.94 0.97 6.87
CA GLY A 235 7.04 0.02 6.76
C GLY A 235 7.93 0.32 5.55
N TRP A 236 9.21 -0.04 5.58
CA TRP A 236 10.14 0.23 4.47
C TRP A 236 9.98 -0.68 3.26
N VAL A 237 9.35 -1.85 3.45
CA VAL A 237 9.04 -2.79 2.36
C VAL A 237 7.61 -2.57 1.82
N ASP A 238 6.80 -1.81 2.55
CA ASP A 238 5.48 -1.35 2.13
C ASP A 238 5.55 -0.32 0.99
N SER A 239 4.44 -0.07 0.31
CA SER A 239 4.34 0.93 -0.78
C SER A 239 4.15 2.35 -0.29
N TYR A 240 3.47 2.54 0.84
CA TYR A 240 3.06 3.84 1.39
C TYR A 240 4.12 4.45 2.32
N THR A 241 5.40 4.18 2.06
CA THR A 241 6.52 4.60 2.94
C THR A 241 6.63 6.11 3.12
N ASN A 242 6.16 6.87 2.13
CA ASN A 242 6.31 8.32 2.08
C ASN A 242 5.29 9.08 2.92
N SER A 243 4.15 8.48 3.25
CA SER A 243 3.05 9.19 3.89
C SER A 243 3.36 9.54 5.34
N VAL A 244 4.05 8.66 6.07
CA VAL A 244 4.42 8.87 7.47
C VAL A 244 5.21 10.16 7.67
N PRO A 245 6.35 10.39 6.99
CA PRO A 245 7.07 11.65 7.13
C PRO A 245 6.27 12.86 6.65
N ARG A 246 5.43 12.74 5.62
CA ARG A 246 4.59 13.85 5.13
C ARG A 246 3.52 14.25 6.14
N LEU A 247 2.73 13.29 6.62
CA LEU A 247 1.66 13.52 7.60
C LEU A 247 2.21 14.10 8.89
N ILE A 248 3.31 13.55 9.45
CA ILE A 248 3.89 14.07 10.69
C ILE A 248 4.40 15.51 10.53
N SER A 249 4.96 15.87 9.38
CA SER A 249 5.35 17.27 9.09
C SER A 249 4.16 18.19 8.84
N GLY A 250 3.10 17.66 8.22
CA GLY A 250 1.93 18.41 7.78
C GLY A 250 0.96 18.75 8.90
N LEU A 251 0.61 17.75 9.72
CA LEU A 251 -0.38 17.84 10.79
C LEU A 251 -0.01 18.90 11.84
N LYS A 252 -1.03 19.56 12.41
CA LYS A 252 -0.89 20.58 13.47
C LYS A 252 -1.43 20.13 14.83
N VAL A 253 -1.76 18.85 14.92
CA VAL A 253 -2.23 18.15 16.11
C VAL A 253 -1.11 17.30 16.68
N PRO A 254 -1.22 16.83 17.94
CA PRO A 254 -0.29 15.83 18.47
C PRO A 254 -0.22 14.61 17.54
N SER A 255 0.99 14.28 17.09
CA SER A 255 1.20 13.20 16.14
C SER A 255 2.46 12.40 16.42
N LEU A 256 2.41 11.09 16.19
CA LEU A 256 3.54 10.17 16.34
C LEU A 256 3.68 9.29 15.09
N GLY A 257 4.90 9.11 14.60
CA GLY A 257 5.24 8.25 13.46
C GLY A 257 6.01 7.00 13.91
N ILE A 258 5.65 5.83 13.35
CA ILE A 258 6.40 4.57 13.51
C ILE A 258 6.66 3.98 12.12
N ILE A 259 7.92 3.70 11.78
CA ILE A 259 8.27 3.05 10.52
C ILE A 259 9.22 1.88 10.77
N GLY A 260 8.76 0.66 10.54
CA GLY A 260 9.58 -0.55 10.68
C GLY A 260 10.09 -1.09 9.35
N PRO A 261 10.80 -2.23 9.35
CA PRO A 261 11.27 -2.87 8.12
C PRO A 261 10.18 -3.67 7.39
N TRP A 262 8.92 -3.57 7.82
CA TRP A 262 7.82 -4.45 7.43
C TRP A 262 7.29 -4.16 6.03
N GLY A 263 6.64 -5.17 5.43
CA GLY A 263 5.70 -5.00 4.33
C GLY A 263 4.31 -4.53 4.79
N HIS A 264 3.31 -4.74 3.94
CA HIS A 264 1.92 -4.32 4.14
C HIS A 264 1.14 -5.19 5.14
N VAL A 265 1.70 -5.36 6.35
CA VAL A 265 1.20 -6.17 7.47
C VAL A 265 1.28 -5.38 8.76
N TYR A 266 0.37 -5.59 9.72
CA TYR A 266 0.45 -4.85 10.98
C TYR A 266 1.75 -5.17 11.73
N PRO A 267 2.31 -4.22 12.50
CA PRO A 267 3.66 -4.41 13.05
C PRO A 267 3.83 -5.52 14.10
N HIS A 268 2.74 -6.00 14.70
CA HIS A 268 2.79 -7.16 15.61
C HIS A 268 2.93 -8.50 14.86
N ASP A 269 2.57 -8.52 13.58
CA ASP A 269 2.83 -9.61 12.63
C ASP A 269 3.97 -9.21 11.65
N GLY A 270 4.75 -8.19 12.03
CA GLY A 270 5.67 -7.48 11.14
C GLY A 270 6.70 -8.41 10.51
N ILE A 271 6.66 -8.52 9.18
CA ILE A 271 7.62 -9.25 8.35
C ILE A 271 8.10 -8.37 7.19
N PRO A 272 9.42 -8.31 6.90
CA PRO A 272 10.55 -8.78 7.69
C PRO A 272 10.52 -8.31 9.14
N GLY A 273 10.97 -9.16 10.05
CA GLY A 273 11.19 -8.78 11.45
C GLY A 273 12.22 -7.66 11.61
N PRO A 274 12.29 -7.06 12.81
CA PRO A 274 11.58 -7.48 14.01
C PRO A 274 10.12 -6.99 14.05
N ALA A 275 9.20 -7.87 14.41
CA ALA A 275 7.86 -7.49 14.85
C ALA A 275 7.93 -6.78 16.23
N ILE A 276 6.98 -5.90 16.50
CA ILE A 276 6.93 -5.10 17.73
C ILE A 276 5.60 -5.25 18.48
N GLY A 277 5.59 -4.86 19.75
CA GLY A 277 4.41 -4.72 20.60
C GLY A 277 3.46 -3.60 20.16
N PHE A 278 2.97 -3.66 18.92
CA PHE A 278 2.11 -2.62 18.34
C PHE A 278 0.78 -2.48 19.05
N LEU A 279 0.15 -3.59 19.45
CA LEU A 279 -1.12 -3.50 20.16
C LEU A 279 -0.95 -2.87 21.55
N GLN A 280 0.20 -3.06 22.19
CA GLN A 280 0.56 -2.34 23.41
C GLN A 280 0.72 -0.84 23.17
N GLU A 281 1.40 -0.44 22.10
CA GLU A 281 1.52 0.97 21.70
C GLU A 281 0.17 1.60 21.39
N ALA A 282 -0.70 0.86 20.69
CA ALA A 282 -2.07 1.30 20.41
C ALA A 282 -2.88 1.46 21.69
N VAL A 283 -2.80 0.54 22.66
CA VAL A 283 -3.46 0.69 23.97
C VAL A 283 -2.93 1.92 24.73
N ARG A 284 -1.61 2.17 24.73
CA ARG A 284 -1.06 3.40 25.33
C ARG A 284 -1.63 4.66 24.66
N TRP A 285 -1.74 4.63 23.34
CA TRP A 285 -2.34 5.73 22.57
C TRP A 285 -3.81 5.94 22.92
N TRP A 286 -4.59 4.86 23.02
CA TRP A 286 -5.99 4.93 23.39
C TRP A 286 -6.19 5.40 24.83
N ASP A 287 -5.36 4.93 25.77
CA ASP A 287 -5.40 5.35 27.17
C ASP A 287 -5.21 6.85 27.29
N ARG A 288 -4.28 7.42 26.50
CA ARG A 288 -4.01 8.84 26.49
C ARG A 288 -5.20 9.65 25.98
N TRP A 289 -5.77 9.28 24.84
CA TRP A 289 -6.70 10.16 24.12
C TRP A 289 -8.17 9.85 24.36
N LEU A 290 -8.51 8.61 24.69
CA LEU A 290 -9.89 8.18 24.94
C LEU A 290 -10.21 8.16 26.44
N ASN A 291 -9.19 7.96 27.30
CA ASN A 291 -9.33 7.92 28.76
C ASN A 291 -8.63 9.08 29.50
N GLY A 292 -7.82 9.90 28.80
CA GLY A 292 -7.13 11.04 29.41
C GLY A 292 -5.98 10.65 30.36
N ILE A 293 -5.45 9.43 30.24
CA ILE A 293 -4.41 8.90 31.12
C ILE A 293 -3.05 9.45 30.66
N ASP A 294 -2.27 9.99 31.60
CA ASP A 294 -0.89 10.37 31.34
C ASP A 294 0.05 9.18 31.55
N ASN A 295 0.42 8.52 30.45
CA ASN A 295 1.22 7.28 30.43
C ASN A 295 2.56 7.45 29.69
N GLY A 296 2.97 8.69 29.44
CA GLY A 296 4.24 9.04 28.79
C GLY A 296 4.32 8.70 27.30
N ILE A 297 3.24 8.29 26.62
CA ILE A 297 3.27 8.02 25.17
C ILE A 297 3.70 9.27 24.36
N MET A 298 3.40 10.47 24.87
CA MET A 298 3.79 11.73 24.24
C MET A 298 5.22 12.19 24.60
N ASP A 299 5.91 11.49 25.50
CA ASP A 299 7.32 11.71 25.81
C ASP A 299 8.25 10.91 24.88
N GLU A 300 7.68 9.95 24.14
CA GLU A 300 8.38 9.19 23.10
C GLU A 300 8.82 10.10 21.95
N PRO A 301 9.88 9.74 21.19
CA PRO A 301 10.26 10.47 19.99
C PRO A 301 9.10 10.59 19.00
N GLN A 302 8.91 11.78 18.41
CA GLN A 302 7.84 12.05 17.46
C GLN A 302 7.91 11.12 16.24
N MET A 303 9.12 10.78 15.77
CA MET A 303 9.36 9.78 14.74
C MET A 303 10.21 8.65 15.31
N ARG A 304 9.72 7.41 15.21
CA ARG A 304 10.46 6.19 15.58
C ARG A 304 10.63 5.34 14.32
N ALA A 305 11.86 5.21 13.85
CA ALA A 305 12.15 4.59 12.56
C ALA A 305 13.18 3.48 12.71
N PHE A 306 13.09 2.44 11.89
CA PHE A 306 14.11 1.40 11.80
C PHE A 306 15.17 1.80 10.76
N ILE A 307 16.45 1.72 11.09
CA ILE A 307 17.55 1.88 10.13
C ILE A 307 18.02 0.49 9.71
N ASN A 308 17.80 0.14 8.45
CA ASN A 308 18.23 -1.14 7.89
C ASN A 308 19.75 -1.20 7.79
N ASP A 309 20.31 -2.33 8.20
CA ASP A 309 21.65 -2.73 7.85
C ASP A 309 21.67 -3.41 6.47
N PRO A 310 22.77 -3.30 5.72
CA PRO A 310 22.86 -3.90 4.41
C PRO A 310 22.88 -5.43 4.53
N VAL A 311 22.10 -6.06 3.66
CA VAL A 311 21.99 -7.51 3.51
C VAL A 311 22.14 -7.89 2.05
N ALA A 312 22.48 -9.14 1.78
CA ALA A 312 22.42 -9.65 0.41
C ALA A 312 20.98 -9.55 -0.12
N PRO A 313 20.79 -9.10 -1.37
CA PRO A 313 19.46 -9.03 -1.98
C PRO A 313 18.87 -10.43 -2.14
N THR A 314 17.59 -10.56 -1.83
CA THR A 314 16.82 -11.81 -1.88
C THR A 314 15.36 -11.47 -2.13
N GLY A 315 14.66 -12.29 -2.93
CA GLY A 315 13.23 -12.13 -3.18
C GLY A 315 12.37 -12.42 -1.93
N THR A 316 12.93 -13.10 -0.94
CA THR A 316 12.25 -13.44 0.32
C THR A 316 13.13 -13.06 1.50
N ARG A 317 12.61 -12.25 2.42
CA ARG A 317 13.28 -11.91 3.68
C ARG A 317 12.31 -12.07 4.84
N ARG A 318 12.73 -12.80 5.88
CA ARG A 318 11.93 -13.01 7.10
C ARG A 318 12.36 -12.10 8.26
N ASP A 319 13.59 -11.61 8.22
CA ASP A 319 14.16 -10.72 9.23
C ASP A 319 15.08 -9.69 8.58
N GLN A 320 15.08 -8.47 9.10
CA GLN A 320 15.91 -7.36 8.63
C GLN A 320 16.82 -6.89 9.77
N PRO A 321 18.15 -7.09 9.68
CA PRO A 321 19.07 -6.53 10.63
C PRO A 321 19.05 -5.00 10.55
N GLY A 322 19.30 -4.36 11.67
CA GLY A 322 19.23 -2.93 11.81
C GLY A 322 18.94 -2.53 13.25
N ARG A 323 18.47 -1.30 13.44
CA ARG A 323 18.09 -0.82 14.77
C ARG A 323 17.03 0.27 14.71
N TRP A 324 16.27 0.38 15.79
CA TRP A 324 15.36 1.51 16.01
C TRP A 324 16.13 2.79 16.38
N VAL A 325 15.67 3.91 15.83
CA VAL A 325 16.15 5.25 16.12
C VAL A 325 14.96 6.19 16.35
N GLY A 326 15.17 7.23 17.14
CA GLY A 326 14.14 8.22 17.45
C GLY A 326 14.55 9.64 17.07
N GLU A 327 13.65 10.37 16.44
CA GLU A 327 13.75 11.81 16.22
C GLU A 327 12.67 12.51 17.05
N THR A 328 13.08 13.39 17.98
CA THR A 328 12.16 14.06 18.92
C THR A 328 11.25 15.08 18.25
N GLN A 329 11.65 15.58 17.08
CA GLN A 329 10.83 16.41 16.21
C GLN A 329 11.03 15.99 14.76
N TRP A 330 10.01 16.15 13.93
CA TRP A 330 10.05 15.87 12.51
C TRP A 330 9.47 17.05 11.70
N PRO A 331 10.19 17.59 10.69
CA PRO A 331 11.52 17.18 10.21
C PRO A 331 12.64 17.35 11.27
N SER A 332 13.57 16.39 11.29
CA SER A 332 14.64 16.39 12.29
C SER A 332 15.77 17.37 11.94
N PRO A 333 16.24 18.19 12.89
CA PRO A 333 17.41 19.05 12.69
C PRO A 333 18.72 18.26 12.66
N ALA A 334 18.69 16.98 13.08
CA ALA A 334 19.81 16.07 12.98
C ALA A 334 19.99 15.50 11.57
N ILE A 335 19.03 15.71 10.66
CA ILE A 335 19.10 15.19 9.29
C ILE A 335 19.51 16.32 8.36
N LYS A 336 20.65 16.15 7.68
CA LYS A 336 21.26 17.18 6.82
C LYS A 336 21.47 16.65 5.40
N PRO A 337 21.26 17.48 4.37
CA PRO A 337 21.53 17.08 3.00
C PRO A 337 23.04 16.88 2.78
N ARG A 338 23.42 15.73 2.22
CA ARG A 338 24.74 15.51 1.59
C ARG A 338 24.54 15.57 0.08
N LEU A 339 25.15 16.57 -0.55
CA LEU A 339 25.04 16.82 -1.99
C LEU A 339 26.13 16.06 -2.75
N LEU A 340 25.74 15.30 -3.77
CA LEU A 340 26.62 14.60 -4.69
C LEU A 340 26.29 15.02 -6.12
N HIS A 341 27.30 15.26 -6.93
CA HIS A 341 27.19 15.61 -8.34
C HIS A 341 27.41 14.38 -9.23
N LEU A 342 26.64 14.27 -10.30
CA LEU A 342 26.84 13.21 -11.30
C LEU A 342 28.00 13.61 -12.23
N THR A 343 28.70 12.62 -12.79
CA THR A 343 29.76 12.85 -13.80
C THR A 343 29.55 11.96 -15.01
N ASP A 344 30.04 12.40 -16.18
CA ASP A 344 30.05 11.63 -17.43
C ASP A 344 30.80 10.28 -17.34
N ALA A 345 31.76 10.16 -16.42
CA ALA A 345 32.47 8.90 -16.13
C ALA A 345 31.68 7.85 -15.33
N GLY A 346 30.36 8.03 -15.11
CA GLY A 346 29.54 7.10 -14.31
C GLY A 346 29.95 7.10 -12.83
N ARG A 347 30.17 8.30 -12.26
CA ARG A 347 30.55 8.49 -10.85
C ARG A 347 29.64 9.53 -10.20
N LEU A 348 29.53 9.40 -8.88
CA LEU A 348 29.06 10.48 -8.00
C LEU A 348 30.29 11.14 -7.36
N ALA A 349 30.28 12.46 -7.23
CA ALA A 349 31.39 13.26 -6.70
C ALA A 349 30.92 14.36 -5.75
N GLU A 350 31.75 14.73 -4.78
CA GLU A 350 31.47 15.83 -3.84
C GLU A 350 31.49 17.23 -4.49
N THR A 351 32.03 17.34 -5.71
CA THR A 351 32.12 18.60 -6.45
C THR A 351 31.69 18.41 -7.89
N ALA A 352 30.97 19.40 -8.41
CA ALA A 352 30.61 19.47 -9.83
C ALA A 352 31.87 19.48 -10.70
N ARG A 353 31.78 18.82 -11.86
CA ARG A 353 32.81 18.81 -12.88
C ARG A 353 32.15 18.95 -14.26
N PRO A 354 32.79 19.64 -15.21
CA PRO A 354 32.35 19.60 -16.60
C PRO A 354 32.33 18.15 -17.11
N GLY A 355 31.39 17.83 -17.98
CA GLY A 355 31.28 16.49 -18.55
C GLY A 355 30.33 16.43 -19.74
N GLU A 356 30.44 15.35 -20.51
CA GLU A 356 29.57 15.13 -21.66
C GLU A 356 28.17 14.63 -21.26
N ALA A 357 27.19 14.88 -22.12
CA ALA A 357 25.85 14.33 -21.95
C ALA A 357 25.84 12.81 -22.21
N LEU A 358 25.01 12.08 -21.45
CA LEU A 358 24.88 10.62 -21.54
C LEU A 358 23.48 10.27 -22.04
N ALA A 359 23.38 9.32 -22.98
CA ALA A 359 22.10 8.86 -23.51
C ALA A 359 21.70 7.51 -22.91
N ILE A 360 20.39 7.31 -22.66
CA ILE A 360 19.82 6.04 -22.22
C ILE A 360 18.48 5.78 -22.88
N ARG A 361 18.32 4.54 -23.37
CA ARG A 361 17.05 3.96 -23.81
C ARG A 361 17.02 2.54 -23.26
N SER A 362 16.37 2.36 -22.12
CA SER A 362 16.22 1.04 -21.50
C SER A 362 15.34 0.13 -22.36
N PRO A 363 15.61 -1.19 -22.41
CA PRO A 363 14.68 -2.14 -23.00
C PRO A 363 13.37 -2.12 -22.20
N GLN A 364 12.24 -2.39 -22.85
CA GLN A 364 10.91 -2.29 -22.22
C GLN A 364 10.68 -3.32 -21.11
N ASN A 365 11.47 -4.39 -21.08
CA ASN A 365 11.47 -5.36 -19.99
C ASN A 365 12.47 -5.03 -18.87
N HIS A 366 13.03 -3.82 -18.80
CA HIS A 366 13.88 -3.34 -17.69
C HIS A 366 13.07 -3.19 -16.41
N GLY A 367 13.58 -3.67 -15.26
CA GLY A 367 12.85 -3.74 -13.99
C GLY A 367 12.55 -5.17 -13.52
N GLN A 368 13.20 -6.19 -14.09
CA GLN A 368 12.91 -7.60 -13.78
C GLN A 368 13.19 -7.95 -12.32
N ALA A 369 14.14 -7.24 -11.71
CA ALA A 369 14.51 -7.40 -10.31
C ALA A 369 13.83 -6.37 -9.40
N ALA A 370 12.82 -5.64 -9.90
CA ALA A 370 12.12 -4.61 -9.12
C ALA A 370 11.42 -5.18 -7.89
N GLY A 371 10.94 -6.42 -7.94
CA GLY A 371 9.99 -6.95 -6.95
C GLY A 371 8.59 -6.37 -7.16
N GLU A 372 7.70 -6.66 -6.22
CA GLU A 372 6.33 -6.13 -6.23
C GLU A 372 6.31 -4.69 -5.74
N TRP A 373 5.35 -3.89 -6.23
CA TRP A 373 5.14 -2.54 -5.71
C TRP A 373 4.59 -2.58 -4.27
N MET A 374 3.60 -3.46 -4.02
CA MET A 374 3.08 -3.75 -2.68
C MET A 374 3.53 -5.12 -2.17
N GLY A 375 4.64 -5.14 -1.43
CA GLY A 375 5.04 -6.32 -0.68
C GLY A 375 4.18 -6.52 0.57
N THR A 376 3.47 -7.64 0.67
CA THR A 376 2.69 -8.06 1.85
C THR A 376 3.49 -8.96 2.79
N GLY A 377 4.79 -9.14 2.54
CA GLY A 377 5.67 -9.97 3.36
C GLY A 377 5.68 -11.44 2.95
N CYS A 378 5.25 -11.75 1.74
CA CYS A 378 5.17 -13.10 1.21
C CYS A 378 6.44 -13.45 0.41
N GLU A 379 6.60 -14.73 0.09
CA GLU A 379 7.83 -15.23 -0.54
C GLU A 379 7.95 -14.77 -1.99
N GLY A 380 9.07 -14.12 -2.35
CA GLY A 380 9.37 -13.68 -3.70
C GLY A 380 8.87 -12.27 -4.06
N GLU A 381 8.40 -11.47 -3.10
CA GLU A 381 7.88 -10.12 -3.37
C GLU A 381 8.96 -9.03 -3.35
N MET A 382 10.08 -9.29 -2.70
CA MET A 382 11.12 -8.27 -2.51
C MET A 382 11.97 -8.07 -3.76
N PRO A 383 12.56 -6.87 -3.93
CA PRO A 383 13.56 -6.67 -4.96
C PRO A 383 14.72 -7.65 -4.81
N THR A 384 15.01 -8.38 -5.89
CA THR A 384 16.17 -9.25 -5.98
C THR A 384 17.43 -8.44 -6.34
N ASP A 385 18.53 -9.13 -6.64
CA ASP A 385 19.77 -8.49 -7.02
C ASP A 385 19.60 -7.59 -8.26
N GLN A 386 19.98 -6.32 -8.13
CA GLN A 386 19.76 -5.30 -9.15
C GLN A 386 20.74 -5.39 -10.32
N ARG A 387 21.73 -6.29 -10.32
CA ARG A 387 22.69 -6.44 -11.43
C ARG A 387 22.04 -6.65 -12.80
N LEU A 388 20.90 -7.34 -12.85
CA LEU A 388 20.16 -7.55 -14.10
C LEU A 388 19.61 -6.22 -14.65
N ASP A 389 19.02 -5.41 -13.78
CA ASP A 389 18.41 -4.13 -14.16
C ASP A 389 19.46 -3.05 -14.42
N ASP A 390 20.59 -3.08 -13.71
CA ASP A 390 21.71 -2.16 -13.95
C ASP A 390 22.30 -2.28 -15.36
N GLY A 391 22.13 -3.42 -16.03
CA GLY A 391 22.48 -3.60 -17.44
C GLY A 391 21.65 -2.76 -18.41
N GLY A 392 20.46 -2.31 -17.99
CA GLY A 392 19.56 -1.45 -18.75
C GLY A 392 19.52 0.01 -18.27
N SER A 393 20.48 0.44 -17.45
CA SER A 393 20.51 1.75 -16.79
C SER A 393 21.85 2.47 -16.95
N LEU A 394 21.85 3.81 -16.81
CA LEU A 394 23.06 4.58 -16.50
C LEU A 394 23.35 4.46 -15.00
N ASN A 395 24.58 4.09 -14.64
CA ASN A 395 24.96 3.84 -13.25
C ASN A 395 26.06 4.81 -12.79
N PHE A 396 25.86 5.45 -11.63
CA PHE A 396 26.78 6.42 -11.04
C PHE A 396 27.18 5.95 -9.64
N ASP A 397 28.47 5.71 -9.44
CA ASP A 397 29.01 5.14 -8.19
C ASP A 397 29.85 6.14 -7.38
N ILE A 398 29.77 6.04 -6.06
CA ILE A 398 30.79 6.57 -5.12
C ILE A 398 31.13 5.53 -4.07
N ALA A 399 32.42 5.40 -3.75
CA ALA A 399 32.88 4.50 -2.71
C ALA A 399 32.46 5.03 -1.32
N VAL A 400 31.99 4.11 -0.47
CA VAL A 400 31.71 4.42 0.93
C VAL A 400 32.99 4.17 1.72
N THR A 401 33.63 5.24 2.19
CA THR A 401 34.89 5.16 2.97
C THR A 401 34.63 5.16 4.47
N GLU A 402 33.54 5.80 4.90
CA GLU A 402 33.09 5.89 6.28
C GLU A 402 31.61 5.54 6.34
N ALA A 403 31.18 4.89 7.43
CA ALA A 403 29.79 4.52 7.61
C ALA A 403 28.92 5.77 7.77
N PHE A 404 27.77 5.79 7.12
CA PHE A 404 26.76 6.84 7.32
C PHE A 404 25.35 6.28 7.16
N GLU A 405 24.37 7.01 7.66
CA GLU A 405 22.96 6.61 7.64
C GLU A 405 22.13 7.67 6.97
N ILE A 406 21.15 7.23 6.19
CA ILE A 406 20.11 8.09 5.65
C ILE A 406 18.78 7.77 6.30
N LEU A 407 17.99 8.80 6.57
CA LEU A 407 16.60 8.69 7.00
C LEU A 407 15.77 9.78 6.34
N GLY A 408 14.79 9.38 5.53
CA GLY A 408 13.97 10.29 4.73
C GLY A 408 14.12 10.01 3.24
N ALA A 409 13.65 10.95 2.41
CA ALA A 409 13.62 10.83 0.97
C ALA A 409 14.90 11.41 0.32
N PRO A 410 15.68 10.60 -0.44
CA PRO A 410 16.69 11.13 -1.35
C PRO A 410 16.05 11.97 -2.46
N GLU A 411 16.71 13.04 -2.88
CA GLU A 411 16.23 13.91 -3.95
C GLU A 411 17.23 13.99 -5.08
N LEU A 412 16.77 13.75 -6.31
CA LEU A 412 17.57 13.87 -7.52
C LEU A 412 17.08 15.05 -8.35
N GLU A 413 17.96 16.01 -8.63
CA GLU A 413 17.74 17.05 -9.63
C GLU A 413 18.53 16.71 -10.89
N LEU A 414 17.83 16.61 -12.02
CA LEU A 414 18.40 16.28 -13.32
C LEU A 414 18.15 17.40 -14.32
N ASP A 415 19.18 17.76 -15.07
CA ASP A 415 18.99 18.36 -16.39
C ASP A 415 18.93 17.23 -17.41
N LEU A 416 17.81 17.10 -18.11
CA LEU A 416 17.60 16.05 -19.11
C LEU A 416 16.83 16.54 -20.33
N ALA A 417 16.99 15.88 -21.46
CA ALA A 417 16.14 16.03 -22.66
C ALA A 417 15.58 14.66 -23.07
N SER A 418 14.41 14.64 -23.71
CA SER A 418 13.86 13.44 -24.35
C SER A 418 13.79 13.63 -25.86
N ASP A 419 13.94 12.56 -26.65
CA ASP A 419 13.65 12.57 -28.08
C ASP A 419 12.15 12.40 -28.42
N LYS A 420 11.30 12.23 -27.39
CA LYS A 420 9.84 12.08 -27.50
C LYS A 420 9.11 13.07 -26.61
N PRO A 421 7.85 13.42 -26.95
CA PRO A 421 7.02 14.29 -26.12
C PRO A 421 6.52 13.62 -24.84
N LEU A 422 6.44 12.28 -24.83
CA LEU A 422 6.07 11.47 -23.67
C LEU A 422 7.24 10.54 -23.34
N ALA A 423 7.66 10.56 -22.08
CA ALA A 423 8.74 9.71 -21.60
C ALA A 423 8.61 9.47 -20.09
N GLN A 424 9.07 8.31 -19.66
CA GLN A 424 9.15 7.94 -18.25
C GLN A 424 10.61 7.84 -17.82
N ILE A 425 10.87 8.09 -16.54
CA ILE A 425 12.18 7.85 -15.93
C ILE A 425 12.02 6.94 -14.72
N ALA A 426 12.96 6.04 -14.52
CA ALA A 426 13.05 5.16 -13.36
C ALA A 426 14.39 5.38 -12.68
N VAL A 427 14.37 5.70 -11.39
CA VAL A 427 15.55 6.04 -10.59
C VAL A 427 15.65 5.06 -9.44
N ARG A 428 16.82 4.46 -9.26
CA ARG A 428 17.10 3.52 -8.16
C ARG A 428 18.33 3.98 -7.38
N LEU A 429 18.20 4.04 -6.06
CA LEU A 429 19.31 4.17 -5.12
C LEU A 429 19.63 2.79 -4.55
N SER A 430 20.89 2.38 -4.67
CA SER A 430 21.32 1.04 -4.28
C SER A 430 22.60 1.06 -3.45
N ASP A 431 22.75 0.02 -2.63
CA ASP A 431 23.96 -0.33 -1.91
C ASP A 431 24.65 -1.50 -2.62
N VAL A 432 25.84 -1.27 -3.17
CA VAL A 432 26.65 -2.30 -3.83
C VAL A 432 27.55 -2.92 -2.77
N LEU A 433 27.29 -4.19 -2.47
CA LEU A 433 28.02 -4.94 -1.47
C LEU A 433 29.46 -5.24 -1.94
N PRO A 434 30.42 -5.50 -1.03
CA PRO A 434 31.80 -5.84 -1.38
C PRO A 434 31.92 -7.09 -2.26
N SER A 435 30.95 -8.01 -2.13
CA SER A 435 30.82 -9.22 -2.94
C SER A 435 30.24 -8.98 -4.35
N GLY A 436 29.72 -7.77 -4.60
CA GLY A 436 29.26 -7.30 -5.91
C GLY A 436 27.76 -7.42 -6.16
N GLU A 437 27.00 -8.08 -5.28
CA GLU A 437 25.53 -8.01 -5.28
C GLU A 437 25.04 -6.59 -5.01
N ILE A 438 23.88 -6.24 -5.57
CA ILE A 438 23.35 -4.88 -5.51
C ILE A 438 21.99 -4.91 -4.82
N LEU A 439 21.92 -4.31 -3.63
CA LEU A 439 20.70 -4.17 -2.83
C LEU A 439 20.01 -2.85 -3.19
N ARG A 440 18.74 -2.90 -3.61
CA ARG A 440 17.91 -1.71 -3.79
C ARG A 440 17.54 -1.12 -2.43
N VAL A 441 17.89 0.14 -2.20
CA VAL A 441 17.61 0.89 -0.95
C VAL A 441 16.36 1.75 -1.10
N SER A 442 16.24 2.44 -2.24
CA SER A 442 15.07 3.26 -2.57
C SER A 442 14.92 3.37 -4.08
N TYR A 443 13.75 3.78 -4.54
CA TYR A 443 13.46 4.00 -5.96
C TYR A 443 12.32 5.00 -6.14
N GLN A 444 12.17 5.48 -7.37
CA GLN A 444 11.02 6.24 -7.83
C GLN A 444 10.90 6.15 -9.35
N VAL A 445 9.67 6.24 -9.84
CA VAL A 445 9.34 6.44 -11.25
C VAL A 445 8.67 7.81 -11.41
N LEU A 446 8.84 8.42 -12.58
CA LEU A 446 8.18 9.68 -12.91
C LEU A 446 7.79 9.68 -14.38
N ASN A 447 6.53 9.99 -14.65
CA ASN A 447 6.09 10.40 -15.97
C ASN A 447 6.55 11.85 -16.18
N LEU A 448 7.46 12.08 -17.12
CA LEU A 448 8.11 13.37 -17.30
C LEU A 448 7.16 14.48 -17.79
N THR A 449 5.95 14.12 -18.24
CA THR A 449 4.89 15.11 -18.52
C THR A 449 4.33 15.73 -17.23
N HIS A 450 4.44 15.02 -16.10
CA HIS A 450 4.01 15.47 -14.77
C HIS A 450 5.12 16.16 -13.96
N ARG A 451 6.30 16.42 -14.56
CA ARG A 451 7.47 17.03 -13.89
C ARG A 451 7.19 18.36 -13.16
N GLU A 452 6.16 19.09 -13.60
CA GLU A 452 5.75 20.39 -13.05
C GLU A 452 4.43 20.28 -12.24
N SER A 453 3.50 19.43 -12.67
CA SER A 453 2.19 19.26 -12.03
C SER A 453 1.57 17.90 -12.37
N HIS A 454 1.01 17.24 -11.35
CA HIS A 454 0.18 16.06 -11.57
C HIS A 454 -1.25 16.39 -12.03
N GLU A 455 -1.73 17.60 -11.78
CA GLU A 455 -3.08 18.06 -12.16
C GLU A 455 -3.11 18.60 -13.60
N HIS A 456 -2.02 19.24 -14.03
CA HIS A 456 -1.90 19.86 -15.34
C HIS A 456 -0.59 19.42 -16.03
N PRO A 457 -0.47 18.14 -16.40
CA PRO A 457 0.72 17.66 -17.10
C PRO A 457 0.89 18.35 -18.46
N THR A 458 2.14 18.53 -18.87
CA THR A 458 2.50 19.12 -20.17
C THR A 458 3.50 18.24 -20.91
N PRO A 459 3.34 18.05 -22.23
CA PRO A 459 4.29 17.26 -23.00
C PRO A 459 5.70 17.86 -22.94
N LEU A 460 6.71 17.02 -23.14
CA LEU A 460 8.08 17.46 -23.37
C LEU A 460 8.21 18.03 -24.79
N GLU A 461 9.11 18.98 -24.95
CA GLU A 461 9.57 19.43 -26.27
C GLU A 461 10.79 18.56 -26.68
N PRO A 462 10.71 17.74 -27.75
CA PRO A 462 11.79 16.85 -28.11
C PRO A 462 13.13 17.57 -28.33
N GLY A 463 14.19 17.08 -27.68
CA GLY A 463 15.54 17.63 -27.72
C GLY A 463 15.77 18.85 -26.84
N GLN A 464 14.73 19.41 -26.21
CA GLN A 464 14.89 20.52 -25.28
C GLN A 464 15.29 20.00 -23.88
N THR A 465 16.40 20.53 -23.36
CA THR A 465 16.81 20.27 -21.98
C THR A 465 15.84 20.93 -21.01
N THR A 466 15.39 20.17 -20.01
CA THR A 466 14.52 20.62 -18.92
C THR A 466 15.07 20.13 -17.58
N ARG A 467 14.83 20.90 -16.52
CA ARG A 467 15.20 20.55 -15.14
C ARG A 467 14.05 19.75 -14.54
N VAL A 468 14.36 18.58 -13.99
CA VAL A 468 13.39 17.66 -13.36
C VAL A 468 13.87 17.31 -11.96
N LYS A 469 12.94 17.37 -11.00
CA LYS A 469 13.17 16.87 -9.64
C LYS A 469 12.46 15.53 -9.46
N VAL A 470 13.21 14.51 -9.03
CA VAL A 470 12.69 13.19 -8.67
C VAL A 470 12.96 12.98 -7.18
N THR A 471 11.91 12.99 -6.36
CA THR A 471 11.99 12.62 -4.94
C THR A 471 11.78 11.11 -4.81
N LEU A 472 12.84 10.40 -4.40
CA LEU A 472 12.79 8.96 -4.19
C LEU A 472 11.96 8.61 -2.95
N SER A 473 11.47 7.37 -2.88
CA SER A 473 10.76 6.91 -1.69
C SER A 473 11.60 7.06 -0.42
N ALA A 474 10.97 7.47 0.68
CA ALA A 474 11.60 7.58 1.98
C ALA A 474 12.17 6.23 2.41
N CYS A 475 13.36 6.25 3.01
CA CYS A 475 14.04 5.04 3.47
C CYS A 475 14.85 5.31 4.73
N GLY A 476 15.11 4.24 5.49
CA GLY A 476 16.07 4.21 6.60
C GLY A 476 17.14 3.16 6.31
N HIS A 477 18.37 3.57 6.00
CA HIS A 477 19.43 2.64 5.60
C HIS A 477 20.81 3.11 6.04
N ARG A 478 21.67 2.15 6.42
CA ARG A 478 23.08 2.37 6.75
C ARG A 478 23.98 1.88 5.62
N PHE A 479 24.82 2.76 5.09
CA PHE A 479 25.89 2.39 4.15
C PHE A 479 27.19 2.11 4.92
N LEU A 480 27.87 1.01 4.62
CA LEU A 480 29.08 0.57 5.33
C LEU A 480 30.37 0.80 4.51
N PRO A 481 31.53 1.02 5.17
CA PRO A 481 32.81 1.13 4.49
C PRO A 481 33.12 -0.08 3.60
N GLY A 482 33.67 0.17 2.42
CA GLY A 482 33.98 -0.87 1.43
C GLY A 482 32.83 -1.20 0.48
N HIS A 483 31.62 -0.71 0.76
CA HIS A 483 30.50 -0.72 -0.17
C HIS A 483 30.62 0.44 -1.19
N LYS A 484 29.70 0.49 -2.15
CA LYS A 484 29.46 1.68 -2.98
C LYS A 484 28.00 2.09 -2.90
N LEU A 485 27.77 3.39 -2.84
CA LEU A 485 26.45 3.95 -3.15
C LEU A 485 26.34 4.06 -4.67
N ARG A 486 25.24 3.54 -5.22
CA ARG A 486 24.92 3.61 -6.65
C ARG A 486 23.60 4.32 -6.88
N LEU A 487 23.61 5.28 -7.81
CA LEU A 487 22.42 5.81 -8.44
C LEU A 487 22.28 5.20 -9.84
N SER A 488 21.12 4.65 -10.15
CA SER A 488 20.81 4.07 -11.46
C SER A 488 19.64 4.78 -12.11
N ILE A 489 19.76 5.14 -13.39
CA ILE A 489 18.74 5.87 -14.16
C ILE A 489 18.38 5.05 -15.41
N GLY A 490 17.10 4.70 -15.55
CA GLY A 490 16.53 4.04 -16.73
C GLY A 490 15.33 4.80 -17.30
N SER A 491 14.86 4.40 -18.47
CA SER A 491 13.73 5.03 -19.19
C SER A 491 12.49 4.13 -19.34
N ALA A 492 12.46 3.00 -18.63
CA ALA A 492 11.35 2.05 -18.52
C ALA A 492 11.44 1.33 -17.16
N TYR A 493 10.34 0.75 -16.63
CA TYR A 493 10.39 -0.02 -15.37
C TYR A 493 9.25 -1.04 -15.24
N TRP A 494 9.33 -2.11 -16.04
CA TRP A 494 8.39 -3.21 -16.08
C TRP A 494 8.85 -4.37 -15.17
N PRO A 495 7.94 -5.03 -14.41
CA PRO A 495 6.49 -4.95 -14.47
C PRO A 495 5.83 -3.96 -13.49
N ALA A 496 6.58 -3.02 -12.88
CA ALA A 496 5.98 -2.11 -11.91
C ALA A 496 5.01 -1.10 -12.54
N ILE A 497 5.41 -0.46 -13.66
CA ILE A 497 4.58 0.52 -14.38
C ILE A 497 4.25 0.08 -15.79
N TRP A 498 3.09 0.52 -16.28
CA TRP A 498 2.72 0.39 -17.68
C TRP A 498 3.58 1.32 -18.56
N PRO A 499 4.11 0.84 -19.71
CA PRO A 499 5.03 1.63 -20.53
C PRO A 499 4.34 2.78 -21.26
N ALA A 500 5.09 3.87 -21.46
CA ALA A 500 4.71 4.96 -22.36
C ALA A 500 4.45 4.47 -23.80
N PRO A 501 3.65 5.18 -24.64
CA PRO A 501 3.30 4.73 -25.98
C PRO A 501 4.48 4.63 -26.96
N GLU A 502 5.61 5.27 -26.67
CA GLU A 502 6.83 5.24 -27.49
C GLU A 502 8.07 5.02 -26.62
N ALA A 503 9.05 4.27 -27.15
CA ALA A 503 10.35 4.08 -26.50
C ALA A 503 11.22 5.34 -26.67
N ALA A 504 11.26 6.17 -25.62
CA ALA A 504 12.05 7.39 -25.58
C ALA A 504 13.53 7.13 -25.24
N THR A 505 14.43 7.88 -25.87
CA THR A 505 15.81 8.09 -25.42
C THR A 505 15.86 9.32 -24.52
N LEU A 506 16.39 9.16 -23.32
CA LEU A 506 16.71 10.28 -22.43
C LEU A 506 18.18 10.67 -22.61
N THR A 507 18.45 11.97 -22.73
CA THR A 507 19.79 12.55 -22.68
C THR A 507 19.96 13.25 -21.35
N ILE A 508 20.83 12.73 -20.49
CA ILE A 508 21.13 13.24 -19.16
C ILE A 508 22.35 14.16 -19.24
N HIS A 509 22.32 15.32 -18.58
CA HIS A 509 23.45 16.24 -18.44
C HIS A 509 24.05 16.13 -17.03
N PRO A 510 25.07 15.27 -16.80
CA PRO A 510 25.56 14.96 -15.46
C PRO A 510 26.13 16.18 -14.74
N GLU A 511 26.82 17.05 -15.47
CA GLU A 511 27.50 18.24 -14.94
C GLU A 511 26.56 19.26 -14.25
N HIS A 512 25.27 19.25 -14.58
CA HIS A 512 24.25 20.12 -13.97
C HIS A 512 23.30 19.38 -13.03
N SER A 513 23.55 18.09 -12.79
CA SER A 513 22.67 17.19 -12.06
C SER A 513 23.24 16.82 -10.69
N THR A 514 22.37 16.69 -9.69
CA THR A 514 22.76 16.46 -8.30
C THR A 514 21.83 15.49 -7.58
N LEU A 515 22.41 14.62 -6.75
CA LEU A 515 21.73 13.78 -5.77
C LEU A 515 21.94 14.34 -4.36
N SER A 516 20.86 14.60 -3.65
CA SER A 516 20.85 15.00 -2.24
C SER A 516 20.41 13.82 -1.37
N LEU A 517 21.24 13.46 -0.37
CA LEU A 517 20.97 12.37 0.57
C LEU A 517 20.60 12.94 1.96
N PRO A 518 19.53 12.46 2.62
CA PRO A 518 19.12 12.93 3.94
C PRO A 518 19.93 12.23 5.05
N VAL A 519 21.17 12.67 5.27
CA VAL A 519 22.12 12.01 6.17
C VAL A 519 21.86 12.37 7.64
N ARG A 520 21.77 11.37 8.51
CA ARG A 520 21.65 11.54 9.97
C ARG A 520 23.00 11.93 10.59
N ASP A 521 23.01 12.99 11.39
CA ASP A 521 24.16 13.43 12.17
C ASP A 521 24.30 12.60 13.45
N LEU A 522 25.12 11.55 13.36
CA LEU A 522 25.36 10.61 14.46
C LEU A 522 26.18 11.20 15.62
N SER A 523 26.67 12.45 15.49
CA SER A 523 27.37 13.14 16.59
C SER A 523 26.42 13.76 17.62
N LEU A 524 25.15 13.92 17.27
CA LEU A 524 24.12 14.46 18.15
C LEU A 524 23.54 13.37 19.08
N PRO A 525 23.00 13.73 20.25
CA PRO A 525 22.32 12.80 21.15
C PRO A 525 21.22 12.02 20.42
N GLN A 526 21.25 10.69 20.57
CA GLN A 526 20.29 9.79 19.94
C GLN A 526 19.24 9.39 20.98
N ALA A 527 17.96 9.46 20.62
CA ALA A 527 16.91 8.89 21.46
C ALA A 527 16.93 7.36 21.36
N GLU A 528 16.95 6.68 22.50
CA GLU A 528 16.77 5.24 22.55
C GLU A 528 15.30 4.92 22.26
N VAL A 529 15.07 3.94 21.37
CA VAL A 529 13.74 3.46 21.02
C VAL A 529 13.72 1.96 21.25
N ALA A 530 12.79 1.52 22.09
CA ALA A 530 12.56 0.11 22.36
C ALA A 530 11.06 -0.14 22.36
N PHE A 531 10.68 -1.31 21.83
CA PHE A 531 9.30 -1.79 21.87
C PHE A 531 9.24 -3.06 22.70
N LEU A 532 8.11 -3.30 23.34
CA LEU A 532 7.82 -4.60 23.93
C LEU A 532 7.74 -5.67 22.83
N PRO A 533 7.94 -6.96 23.14
CA PRO A 533 7.64 -8.04 22.22
C PRO A 533 6.16 -8.00 21.76
N PRO A 534 5.85 -8.46 20.53
CA PRO A 534 4.47 -8.51 20.04
C PRO A 534 3.57 -9.32 20.99
N ALA A 535 2.37 -8.80 21.24
CA ALA A 535 1.30 -9.50 21.95
C ALA A 535 -0.01 -9.33 21.19
N HIS A 536 -0.91 -10.29 21.36
CA HIS A 536 -2.23 -10.29 20.75
C HIS A 536 -3.24 -11.07 21.62
N GLY A 537 -4.53 -10.89 21.34
CA GLY A 537 -5.60 -11.67 21.92
C GLY A 537 -5.64 -13.10 21.36
N PRO A 538 -6.55 -13.97 21.82
CA PRO A 538 -6.67 -15.33 21.30
C PRO A 538 -6.80 -15.36 19.78
N LEU A 539 -6.07 -16.27 19.14
CA LEU A 539 -6.17 -16.49 17.69
C LEU A 539 -7.58 -16.98 17.31
N THR A 540 -7.96 -16.69 16.07
CA THR A 540 -9.17 -17.25 15.48
C THR A 540 -9.09 -18.77 15.41
N PRO A 541 -10.09 -19.52 15.90
CA PRO A 541 -10.14 -20.97 15.70
C PRO A 541 -10.29 -21.29 14.22
N THR A 542 -9.24 -21.87 13.62
CA THR A 542 -9.21 -22.26 12.20
C THR A 542 -8.60 -23.63 12.02
N THR A 543 -9.17 -24.41 11.11
CA THR A 543 -8.57 -25.65 10.60
C THR A 543 -7.98 -25.40 9.21
N GLN A 544 -6.67 -25.64 9.04
CA GLN A 544 -6.04 -25.62 7.71
C GLN A 544 -6.30 -26.96 7.01
N LEU A 545 -7.02 -26.90 5.89
CA LEU A 545 -7.39 -28.08 5.08
C LEU A 545 -6.36 -28.38 4.01
N ASP A 546 -5.70 -27.34 3.49
CA ASP A 546 -4.61 -27.42 2.51
C ASP A 546 -3.61 -26.29 2.82
N PRO A 547 -2.29 -26.52 2.76
CA PRO A 547 -1.29 -25.50 3.05
C PRO A 547 -1.15 -24.42 1.96
N GLY A 548 -1.71 -24.64 0.77
CA GLY A 548 -1.58 -23.75 -0.37
C GLY A 548 -0.16 -23.67 -0.93
N ARG A 549 0.01 -22.76 -1.90
CA ARG A 549 1.29 -22.49 -2.56
C ARG A 549 1.30 -21.07 -3.10
N VAL A 550 2.46 -20.42 -3.09
CA VAL A 550 2.73 -19.24 -3.91
C VAL A 550 3.94 -19.50 -4.78
N ALA A 551 3.88 -19.08 -6.04
CA ALA A 551 4.98 -19.20 -6.99
C ALA A 551 5.12 -17.91 -7.80
N ARG A 552 6.38 -17.50 -8.00
CA ARG A 552 6.74 -16.31 -8.77
C ARG A 552 7.92 -16.64 -9.65
N TRP A 553 7.82 -16.34 -10.94
CA TRP A 553 8.93 -16.53 -11.87
C TRP A 553 8.81 -15.58 -13.06
N SER A 554 9.96 -15.36 -13.70
CA SER A 554 10.04 -14.69 -15.00
C SER A 554 10.73 -15.61 -16.00
N SER A 555 10.44 -15.39 -17.28
CA SER A 555 11.09 -16.09 -18.39
C SER A 555 11.26 -15.17 -19.59
N VAL A 556 12.24 -15.47 -20.44
CA VAL A 556 12.46 -14.81 -21.72
C VAL A 556 12.53 -15.89 -22.79
N ASP A 557 11.63 -15.81 -23.77
CA ASP A 557 11.72 -16.65 -24.96
C ASP A 557 12.81 -16.09 -25.89
N HIS A 558 13.90 -16.83 -26.07
CA HIS A 558 15.02 -16.40 -26.91
C HIS A 558 14.75 -16.45 -28.42
N LEU A 559 13.67 -17.10 -28.86
CA LEU A 559 13.26 -17.09 -30.27
C LEU A 559 12.45 -15.83 -30.60
N THR A 560 11.55 -15.43 -29.70
CA THR A 560 10.63 -14.31 -29.94
C THR A 560 11.02 -13.02 -29.24
N GLY A 561 11.91 -13.07 -28.24
CA GLY A 561 12.29 -11.95 -27.39
C GLY A 561 11.29 -11.64 -26.26
N LEU A 562 10.15 -12.34 -26.21
CA LEU A 562 9.07 -12.03 -25.27
C LEU A 562 9.48 -12.33 -23.82
N ALA A 563 9.39 -11.32 -22.95
CA ALA A 563 9.54 -11.46 -21.51
C ALA A 563 8.17 -11.71 -20.86
N THR A 564 8.10 -12.67 -19.95
CA THR A 564 6.87 -13.05 -19.22
C THR A 564 7.13 -13.08 -17.72
N TYR A 565 6.22 -12.52 -16.93
CA TYR A 565 6.23 -12.52 -15.47
C TYR A 565 4.95 -13.18 -14.98
N VAL A 566 5.09 -14.13 -14.07
CA VAL A 566 3.95 -14.87 -13.52
C VAL A 566 3.98 -14.85 -12.00
N THR A 567 2.83 -14.56 -11.41
CA THR A 567 2.54 -14.85 -10.00
C THR A 567 1.36 -15.81 -9.94
N GLU A 568 1.51 -16.89 -9.18
CA GLU A 568 0.45 -17.84 -8.86
C GLU A 568 0.28 -17.95 -7.34
N GLY A 569 -0.96 -17.87 -6.88
CA GLY A 569 -1.40 -18.27 -5.55
C GLY A 569 -2.41 -19.40 -5.66
N GLU A 570 -2.20 -20.47 -4.91
CA GLU A 570 -3.09 -21.63 -4.80
C GLU A 570 -3.53 -21.79 -3.34
N GLY A 571 -4.83 -21.99 -3.12
CA GLY A 571 -5.44 -22.16 -1.81
C GLY A 571 -5.67 -20.85 -1.05
N GLY A 572 -4.82 -19.84 -1.26
CA GLY A 572 -5.00 -18.48 -0.78
C GLY A 572 -4.27 -17.46 -1.65
N LEU A 573 -4.72 -16.20 -1.64
CA LEU A 573 -4.17 -15.12 -2.47
C LEU A 573 -2.66 -15.00 -2.33
N PHE A 574 -2.15 -15.21 -1.11
CA PHE A 574 -0.74 -15.12 -0.77
C PHE A 574 -0.13 -16.47 -0.38
N GLY A 575 -0.81 -17.56 -0.69
CA GLY A 575 -0.38 -18.93 -0.37
C GLY A 575 -0.63 -19.32 1.09
N GLU A 576 -1.65 -18.76 1.76
CA GLU A 576 -2.00 -19.12 3.13
C GLU A 576 -2.68 -20.51 3.24
N GLY A 577 -3.17 -21.00 2.09
CA GLY A 577 -3.87 -22.27 1.97
C GLY A 577 -5.37 -22.19 2.21
N ILE A 578 -6.02 -23.35 2.11
CA ILE A 578 -7.47 -23.48 2.29
C ILE A 578 -7.75 -23.55 3.78
N LEU A 579 -8.49 -22.55 4.29
CA LEU A 579 -8.81 -22.43 5.70
C LEU A 579 -10.31 -22.65 5.92
N ARG A 580 -10.64 -23.36 7.01
CA ARG A 580 -11.99 -23.37 7.59
C ARG A 580 -12.00 -22.58 8.88
N PHE A 581 -12.93 -21.63 8.99
CA PHE A 581 -13.22 -20.93 10.23
C PHE A 581 -14.18 -21.77 11.07
N ASP A 582 -13.66 -22.38 12.14
CA ASP A 582 -14.36 -23.47 12.83
C ASP A 582 -15.65 -23.01 13.52
N GLU A 583 -15.71 -21.77 13.99
CA GLU A 583 -16.90 -21.21 14.69
C GLU A 583 -18.11 -21.00 13.76
N ILE A 584 -17.86 -20.84 12.47
CA ILE A 584 -18.89 -20.54 11.45
C ILE A 584 -18.94 -21.61 10.34
N ASP A 585 -18.15 -22.67 10.50
CA ASP A 585 -17.98 -23.79 9.57
C ASP A 585 -17.76 -23.36 8.11
N THR A 586 -17.15 -22.20 7.87
CA THR A 586 -17.01 -21.65 6.52
C THR A 586 -15.60 -21.88 6.01
N THR A 587 -15.48 -22.63 4.92
CA THR A 587 -14.23 -22.84 4.19
C THR A 587 -14.02 -21.74 3.16
N GLN A 588 -12.78 -21.31 2.95
CA GLN A 588 -12.38 -20.36 1.92
C GLN A 588 -11.15 -20.86 1.16
N ALA A 589 -11.18 -20.74 -0.16
CA ALA A 589 -10.06 -20.98 -1.05
C ALA A 589 -10.03 -19.88 -2.11
N HIS A 590 -8.89 -19.20 -2.26
CA HIS A 590 -8.70 -18.16 -3.28
C HIS A 590 -7.47 -18.49 -4.11
N ASN A 591 -7.68 -18.75 -5.39
CA ASN A 591 -6.62 -18.96 -6.36
C ASN A 591 -6.48 -17.71 -7.23
N LEU A 592 -5.26 -17.36 -7.56
CA LEU A 592 -4.94 -16.25 -8.46
C LEU A 592 -3.80 -16.67 -9.38
N ARG A 593 -3.92 -16.38 -10.67
CA ARG A 593 -2.81 -16.40 -11.62
C ARG A 593 -2.79 -15.08 -12.35
N ARG A 594 -1.64 -14.42 -12.34
CA ARG A 594 -1.43 -13.18 -13.09
C ARG A 594 -0.23 -13.34 -14.00
N GLU A 595 -0.35 -12.85 -15.23
CA GLU A 595 0.65 -13.00 -16.28
C GLU A 595 0.84 -11.66 -17.00
N LEU A 596 2.06 -11.15 -16.95
CA LEU A 596 2.46 -9.90 -17.59
C LEU A 596 3.50 -10.20 -18.68
N THR A 597 3.25 -9.75 -19.90
CA THR A 597 4.16 -9.98 -21.04
C THR A 597 4.54 -8.68 -21.73
N ILE A 598 5.79 -8.59 -22.19
CA ILE A 598 6.28 -7.47 -23.00
C ILE A 598 7.48 -7.88 -23.87
N HIS A 599 7.57 -7.31 -25.07
CA HIS A 599 8.73 -7.41 -25.94
C HIS A 599 9.70 -6.24 -25.64
N PRO A 600 11.03 -6.49 -25.52
CA PRO A 600 11.99 -5.47 -25.10
C PRO A 600 12.07 -4.24 -26.01
N ASP A 601 11.70 -4.39 -27.29
CA ASP A 601 11.79 -3.32 -28.29
C ASP A 601 10.45 -2.63 -28.59
N ASP A 602 9.33 -3.08 -28.02
CA ASP A 602 7.99 -2.59 -28.36
C ASP A 602 7.14 -2.33 -27.10
N PRO A 603 6.95 -1.06 -26.68
CA PRO A 603 6.12 -0.75 -25.53
C PRO A 603 4.64 -1.12 -25.75
N LEU A 604 4.16 -1.17 -27.00
CA LEU A 604 2.77 -1.48 -27.31
C LEU A 604 2.47 -2.99 -27.26
N SER A 605 3.51 -3.82 -27.09
CA SER A 605 3.35 -5.26 -26.87
C SER A 605 2.96 -5.62 -25.42
N ALA A 606 2.93 -4.63 -24.51
CA ALA A 606 2.56 -4.83 -23.12
C ALA A 606 1.15 -5.43 -23.00
N ARG A 607 1.05 -6.52 -22.24
CA ARG A 607 -0.19 -7.22 -21.96
C ARG A 607 -0.18 -7.73 -20.53
N TYR A 608 -1.31 -7.59 -19.85
CA TYR A 608 -1.50 -8.08 -18.49
C TYR A 608 -2.83 -8.83 -18.42
N VAL A 609 -2.77 -10.13 -18.09
CA VAL A 609 -3.93 -10.98 -17.81
C VAL A 609 -3.92 -11.39 -16.33
N LEU A 610 -5.07 -11.35 -15.68
CA LEU A 610 -5.25 -11.82 -14.31
C LEU A 610 -6.51 -12.68 -14.21
N GLU A 611 -6.36 -13.89 -13.71
CA GLU A 611 -7.44 -14.86 -13.48
C GLU A 611 -7.54 -15.19 -11.99
N GLN A 612 -8.77 -15.33 -11.49
CA GLN A 612 -9.03 -15.70 -10.10
C GLN A 612 -10.16 -16.71 -10.00
N SER A 613 -10.06 -17.56 -8.99
CA SER A 613 -11.14 -18.43 -8.54
C SER A 613 -11.29 -18.29 -7.03
N TYR A 614 -12.50 -17.98 -6.57
CA TYR A 614 -12.83 -17.88 -5.14
C TYR A 614 -13.91 -18.90 -4.81
N VAL A 615 -13.58 -19.89 -3.99
CA VAL A 615 -14.56 -20.87 -3.48
C VAL A 615 -14.75 -20.59 -2.00
N MET A 616 -16.00 -20.40 -1.59
CA MET A 616 -16.30 -20.24 -0.17
C MET A 616 -17.66 -20.80 0.20
N GLY A 617 -17.76 -21.29 1.43
CA GLY A 617 -19.03 -21.73 1.98
C GLY A 617 -18.95 -22.96 2.87
N ARG A 618 -20.12 -23.59 3.03
CA ARG A 618 -20.35 -24.82 3.80
C ARG A 618 -21.45 -25.65 3.13
N GLU A 619 -21.75 -26.83 3.66
CA GLU A 619 -22.81 -27.68 3.10
C GLU A 619 -24.13 -26.92 2.97
N GLY A 620 -24.71 -26.89 1.76
CA GLY A 620 -25.95 -26.19 1.44
C GLY A 620 -25.82 -24.67 1.23
N TRP A 621 -24.60 -24.13 1.30
CA TRP A 621 -24.27 -22.75 0.90
C TRP A 621 -22.81 -22.69 0.46
N GLN A 622 -22.53 -23.14 -0.76
CA GLN A 622 -21.22 -23.14 -1.40
C GLN A 622 -21.26 -22.27 -2.65
N SER A 623 -20.40 -21.27 -2.68
CA SER A 623 -20.23 -20.37 -3.81
C SER A 623 -18.90 -20.57 -4.49
N HIS A 624 -18.88 -20.33 -5.80
CA HIS A 624 -17.68 -20.31 -6.62
C HIS A 624 -17.73 -19.11 -7.56
N ILE A 625 -16.77 -18.21 -7.42
CA ILE A 625 -16.60 -17.03 -8.26
C ILE A 625 -15.39 -17.26 -9.16
N GLU A 626 -15.53 -17.01 -10.44
CA GLU A 626 -14.42 -16.97 -11.39
C GLU A 626 -14.34 -15.61 -12.04
N THR A 627 -13.14 -15.07 -12.17
CA THR A 627 -12.93 -13.79 -12.85
C THR A 627 -11.73 -13.87 -13.77
N ARG A 628 -11.77 -13.10 -14.84
CA ARG A 628 -10.61 -12.79 -15.68
C ARG A 628 -10.64 -11.32 -16.05
N THR A 629 -9.51 -10.65 -15.91
CA THR A 629 -9.30 -9.29 -16.43
C THR A 629 -8.09 -9.28 -17.36
N GLU A 630 -8.12 -8.40 -18.34
CA GLU A 630 -7.04 -8.23 -19.31
C GLU A 630 -6.89 -6.75 -19.68
N MET A 631 -5.65 -6.29 -19.71
CA MET A 631 -5.26 -4.96 -20.16
C MET A 631 -4.23 -5.06 -21.30
N THR A 632 -4.44 -4.27 -22.35
CA THR A 632 -3.50 -4.00 -23.45
C THR A 632 -3.57 -2.51 -23.82
N SER A 633 -2.69 -2.04 -24.70
CA SER A 633 -2.74 -0.65 -25.18
C SER A 633 -2.23 -0.50 -26.60
N ASP A 634 -2.70 0.53 -27.30
CA ASP A 634 -2.02 1.09 -28.47
C ASP A 634 -1.46 2.50 -28.14
N ALA A 635 -1.02 3.24 -29.16
CA ALA A 635 -0.45 4.56 -28.95
C ALA A 635 -1.45 5.59 -28.38
N GLY A 636 -2.75 5.39 -28.57
CA GLY A 636 -3.80 6.33 -28.19
C GLY A 636 -4.76 5.83 -27.12
N ASN A 637 -4.84 4.53 -26.84
CA ASN A 637 -5.84 3.97 -25.93
C ASN A 637 -5.29 2.80 -25.09
N PHE A 638 -5.85 2.67 -23.89
CA PHE A 638 -5.89 1.43 -23.12
C PHE A 638 -7.15 0.64 -23.45
N TYR A 639 -7.01 -0.68 -23.51
CA TYR A 639 -8.12 -1.63 -23.71
C TYR A 639 -8.20 -2.53 -22.49
N LEU A 640 -9.26 -2.39 -21.71
CA LEU A 640 -9.51 -3.21 -20.53
C LEU A 640 -10.74 -4.07 -20.77
N THR A 641 -10.57 -5.38 -20.64
CA THR A 641 -11.67 -6.33 -20.75
C THR A 641 -11.72 -7.20 -19.51
N GLY A 642 -12.88 -7.76 -19.21
CA GLY A 642 -12.98 -8.76 -18.17
C GLY A 642 -14.31 -9.47 -18.16
N TRP A 643 -14.37 -10.57 -17.45
CA TRP A 643 -15.60 -11.29 -17.17
C TRP A 643 -15.59 -11.84 -15.75
N LEU A 644 -16.79 -12.06 -15.22
CA LEU A 644 -17.05 -12.67 -13.94
C LEU A 644 -18.22 -13.64 -14.06
N THR A 645 -18.07 -14.84 -13.52
CA THR A 645 -19.15 -15.81 -13.32
C THR A 645 -19.27 -16.13 -11.84
N ALA A 646 -20.50 -16.23 -11.36
CA ALA A 646 -20.81 -16.61 -9.99
C ALA A 646 -21.71 -17.84 -9.99
N HIS A 647 -21.31 -18.85 -9.22
CA HIS A 647 -22.05 -20.08 -9.02
C HIS A 647 -22.47 -20.25 -7.56
N LEU A 648 -23.63 -20.88 -7.35
CA LEU A 648 -24.13 -21.30 -6.05
C LEU A 648 -24.54 -22.77 -6.15
N GLU A 649 -23.99 -23.64 -5.30
CA GLU A 649 -24.25 -25.10 -5.34
C GLU A 649 -24.01 -25.71 -6.75
N GLY A 650 -23.04 -25.16 -7.48
CA GLY A 650 -22.70 -25.59 -8.85
C GLY A 650 -23.58 -25.02 -9.96
N GLU A 651 -24.63 -24.25 -9.64
CA GLU A 651 -25.47 -23.58 -10.63
C GLU A 651 -24.99 -22.14 -10.87
N GLU A 652 -24.87 -21.70 -12.12
CA GLU A 652 -24.58 -20.30 -12.46
C GLU A 652 -25.76 -19.42 -12.04
N VAL A 653 -25.49 -18.40 -11.21
CA VAL A 653 -26.50 -17.44 -10.73
C VAL A 653 -26.35 -16.06 -11.35
N ALA A 654 -25.14 -15.70 -11.80
CA ALA A 654 -24.90 -14.45 -12.52
C ALA A 654 -23.65 -14.52 -13.39
N ARG A 655 -23.64 -13.70 -14.44
CA ARG A 655 -22.50 -13.46 -15.31
C ARG A 655 -22.41 -11.98 -15.67
N ARG A 656 -21.19 -11.46 -15.71
CA ARG A 656 -20.87 -10.09 -16.12
C ARG A 656 -19.70 -10.12 -17.10
N ASP A 657 -19.79 -9.29 -18.13
CA ASP A 657 -18.73 -9.09 -19.11
C ASP A 657 -18.51 -7.58 -19.27
N TRP A 658 -17.26 -7.14 -19.30
CA TRP A 658 -16.87 -5.74 -19.45
C TRP A 658 -15.88 -5.59 -20.60
N SER A 659 -15.99 -4.47 -21.32
CA SER A 659 -15.08 -4.06 -22.37
C SER A 659 -15.04 -2.54 -22.40
N GLN A 660 -13.91 -1.96 -21.99
CA GLN A 660 -13.71 -0.51 -21.90
C GLN A 660 -12.52 -0.09 -22.76
N VAL A 661 -12.66 1.10 -23.36
CA VAL A 661 -11.60 1.76 -24.12
C VAL A 661 -11.38 3.11 -23.47
N ILE A 662 -10.17 3.33 -22.96
CA ILE A 662 -9.80 4.55 -22.25
C ILE A 662 -8.74 5.26 -23.07
N ALA A 663 -8.98 6.50 -23.47
CA ALA A 663 -7.99 7.29 -24.19
C ALA A 663 -6.77 7.55 -23.28
N ARG A 664 -5.57 7.46 -23.86
CA ARG A 664 -4.32 7.86 -23.20
C ARG A 664 -4.22 9.38 -23.15
N HIS A 665 -3.96 9.92 -21.97
CA HIS A 665 -3.76 11.33 -21.71
C HIS A 665 -2.37 11.56 -21.11
N LEU A 666 -1.39 11.81 -21.98
CA LEU A 666 0.01 12.09 -21.62
C LEU A 666 0.70 10.99 -20.78
N ILE A 667 0.31 9.72 -20.97
CA ILE A 667 0.80 8.55 -20.24
C ILE A 667 1.09 7.35 -21.13
#